data_AF-A0A9W6RUF1-F1
#
_entry.id   AF-A0A9W6RUF1-F1
#
_cell.length_a   1.000
_cell.length_b   1.000
_cell.length_c   1.000
_cell.angle_alpha   90.00
_cell.angle_beta   90.00
_cell.angle_gamma   90.00
#
_symmetry.space_group_name_H-M   'P 1'
#
loop_
_entity.id
_entity.type
_entity.pdbx_description
1 polymer ?
#
loop_
_entity_poly.entity_id
_entity_poly.type
_entity_poly.pdbx_seq_one_letter_code
_entity_poly.pdbx_strand_id
1 'polypeptide(L)'
;MSDRVMFGLLGPLEAWSGEARLDLGPPKRRLLLTRLLVEDGHPVSADRLCDDLWEGSPPAGAVSSVHSHISRLRAVLEPGRARRGQGTVLVSGPAGYTLNAPPETRDSTRFEESVTHARELLSQGRLEDARHEVESGLGLWRGAALADAANHAFAAREISRLEEIRMAAGELNATVLLQQREYDRAALIAEELTTRSPLREAAWALLMRALYLAGRPAEALRRYETIRTLLADELGAVPGPELSGVHVAVLRQDLPAPEPVRPPAPQASPGARAAPPARPARPARPSVIARPLVGRAGEVARYEELLGDAAEGRTRWVLLSGESGSGKTRLAEEFASRAADLAFRVVWVRCGIDTASDEEEEAENDRFNPLGQLLSALYPQIRVEGEPEAIARDLAERLARQPTICLIEDLHRAGRRFRRLLGMYATLLRDVPLVVVCTTQDTDDVGLRELLALLVRQSRATLLPLGPLTVEDVHELMRLRSTPFDELMGSEPREREAVALHRRGEGNPFLITEILELPGDQRTGPGARLPASVIRVLRARMDQLDQRVLKMLEALSVTGGELDPELLVGIRAITREELLSLIDAAVIARMLDWEEGADGRMGRYLMPELAREVVLHDLTPARRQMLHAAAARALGELPHRHPAQISRHLMAAGPLVARDDLVAAALRAGERCADDEQHGEAAVWFDHAAALADDPAVQAEARRAAEAARRRLAQAQQGIGHPCDPAGMPGDDSGWAGPEPRVS
;
A
#
# COMPACT_ATOMS: atom_id res chain seq x y z
N MET A 1 -45.45 -33.23 6.25
CA MET A 1 -44.17 -32.51 6.36
C MET A 1 -44.43 -31.43 7.39
N SER A 2 -43.90 -31.54 8.61
CA SER A 2 -44.15 -30.55 9.66
C SER A 2 -43.69 -29.18 9.19
N ASP A 3 -44.55 -28.16 9.30
CA ASP A 3 -44.24 -26.79 8.89
C ASP A 3 -42.97 -26.31 9.59
N ARG A 4 -41.87 -26.24 8.83
CA ARG A 4 -40.61 -25.66 9.31
C ARG A 4 -40.79 -24.15 9.41
N VAL A 5 -40.30 -23.58 10.50
CA VAL A 5 -40.36 -22.13 10.70
C VAL A 5 -39.25 -21.45 9.89
N MET A 6 -39.64 -20.54 9.01
CA MET A 6 -38.75 -19.66 8.24
C MET A 6 -38.47 -18.39 9.04
N PHE A 7 -37.24 -17.90 9.04
CA PHE A 7 -36.82 -16.68 9.72
C PHE A 7 -36.33 -15.65 8.72
N GLY A 8 -36.77 -14.41 8.92
CA GLY A 8 -36.41 -13.26 8.11
C GLY A 8 -35.51 -12.30 8.87
N LEU A 9 -34.25 -12.20 8.48
CA LEU A 9 -33.17 -11.43 9.10
C LEU A 9 -32.72 -10.23 8.26
N LEU A 10 -33.02 -10.23 6.95
CA LEU A 10 -32.65 -9.16 6.01
C LEU A 10 -33.62 -7.97 6.10
N GLY A 11 -33.80 -7.44 7.30
CA GLY A 11 -34.80 -6.43 7.66
C GLY A 11 -35.22 -6.58 9.13
N PRO A 12 -36.38 -6.03 9.52
CA PRO A 12 -37.02 -6.37 10.79
C PRO A 12 -37.25 -7.88 10.90
N LEU A 13 -37.04 -8.43 12.10
CA LEU A 13 -37.18 -9.85 12.38
C LEU A 13 -38.62 -10.29 12.12
N GLU A 14 -38.75 -11.28 11.26
CA GLU A 14 -40.00 -11.93 10.90
C GLU A 14 -39.84 -13.45 10.98
N ALA A 15 -40.94 -14.15 11.23
CA ALA A 15 -40.96 -15.60 11.19
C ALA A 15 -42.26 -16.10 10.55
N TRP A 16 -42.20 -17.21 9.82
CA TRP A 16 -43.35 -17.79 9.13
C TRP A 16 -43.41 -19.30 9.35
N SER A 17 -44.63 -19.83 9.45
CA SER A 17 -44.92 -21.26 9.44
C SER A 17 -45.80 -21.53 8.22
N GLY A 18 -45.25 -22.17 7.18
CA GLY A 18 -45.90 -22.19 5.87
C GLY A 18 -46.07 -20.77 5.32
N GLU A 19 -47.29 -20.38 4.98
CA GLU A 19 -47.62 -19.02 4.52
C GLU A 19 -48.01 -18.07 5.67
N ALA A 20 -48.20 -18.58 6.88
CA ALA A 20 -48.67 -17.80 8.01
C ALA A 20 -47.52 -17.10 8.75
N ARG A 21 -47.58 -15.76 8.83
CA ARG A 21 -46.65 -14.97 9.63
C ARG A 21 -46.92 -15.14 11.13
N LEU A 22 -45.86 -15.38 11.91
CA LEU A 22 -45.92 -15.61 13.34
C LEU A 22 -45.80 -14.29 14.13
N ASP A 23 -46.61 -14.13 15.18
CA ASP A 23 -46.51 -12.99 16.10
C ASP A 23 -45.39 -13.19 17.15
N LEU A 24 -44.21 -12.70 16.80
CA LEU A 24 -43.04 -12.70 17.67
C LEU A 24 -43.14 -11.71 18.85
N GLY A 25 -44.20 -10.91 18.94
CA GLY A 25 -44.55 -10.02 20.05
C GLY A 25 -43.57 -8.88 20.32
N PRO A 26 -43.36 -8.50 21.60
CA PRO A 26 -42.74 -7.22 21.91
C PRO A 26 -41.26 -7.17 21.50
N PRO A 27 -40.67 -5.96 21.32
CA PRO A 27 -39.31 -5.77 20.83
C PRO A 27 -38.25 -6.60 21.55
N LYS A 28 -38.30 -6.67 22.88
CA LYS A 28 -37.35 -7.47 23.68
C LYS A 28 -37.44 -8.98 23.44
N ARG A 29 -38.63 -9.50 23.09
CA ARG A 29 -38.80 -10.93 22.71
C ARG A 29 -38.23 -11.19 21.31
N ARG A 30 -38.42 -10.27 20.38
CA ARG A 30 -37.82 -10.30 19.03
C ARG A 30 -36.30 -10.22 19.12
N LEU A 31 -35.77 -9.29 19.91
CA LEU A 31 -34.33 -9.14 20.15
C LEU A 31 -33.69 -10.40 20.74
N LEU A 32 -34.35 -11.06 21.70
CA LEU A 32 -33.89 -12.34 22.23
C LEU A 32 -33.79 -13.40 21.13
N LEU A 33 -34.83 -13.51 20.31
CA LEU A 33 -34.82 -14.47 19.20
C LEU A 33 -33.73 -14.13 18.17
N THR A 34 -33.54 -12.85 17.84
CA THR A 34 -32.42 -12.38 17.01
C THR A 34 -31.07 -12.79 17.59
N ARG A 35 -30.86 -12.61 18.89
CA ARG A 35 -29.62 -12.99 19.58
C ARG A 35 -29.31 -14.48 19.41
N LEU A 36 -30.32 -15.34 19.52
CA LEU A 36 -30.17 -16.78 19.34
C LEU A 36 -29.93 -17.18 17.87
N LEU A 37 -30.55 -16.47 16.91
CA LEU A 37 -30.31 -16.67 15.48
C LEU A 37 -28.88 -16.31 15.08
N VAL A 38 -28.32 -15.24 15.65
CA VAL A 38 -26.94 -14.80 15.41
C VAL A 38 -25.90 -15.79 15.97
N GLU A 39 -26.23 -16.51 17.06
CA GLU A 39 -25.32 -17.53 17.62
C GLU A 39 -25.33 -18.85 16.83
N ASP A 40 -26.19 -18.96 15.80
CA ASP A 40 -26.20 -20.05 14.82
C ASP A 40 -26.15 -21.46 15.44
N GLY A 41 -27.08 -21.74 16.35
CA GLY A 41 -27.21 -23.07 16.94
C GLY A 41 -26.24 -23.38 18.09
N HIS A 42 -25.35 -22.46 18.49
CA HIS A 42 -24.60 -22.61 19.74
C HIS A 42 -25.43 -22.15 20.96
N PRO A 43 -25.24 -22.75 22.14
CA PRO A 43 -25.99 -22.39 23.34
C PRO A 43 -25.59 -21.02 23.88
N VAL A 44 -26.59 -20.19 24.23
CA VAL A 44 -26.41 -18.90 24.93
C VAL A 44 -26.95 -19.01 26.35
N SER A 45 -26.13 -18.71 27.35
CA SER A 45 -26.53 -18.76 28.76
C SER A 45 -27.61 -17.72 29.10
N ALA A 46 -28.38 -17.98 30.17
CA ALA A 46 -29.40 -17.03 30.63
C ALA A 46 -28.80 -15.69 31.06
N ASP A 47 -27.63 -15.72 31.70
CA ASP A 47 -26.91 -14.53 32.14
C ASP A 47 -26.43 -13.71 30.94
N ARG A 48 -25.84 -14.35 29.94
CA ARG A 48 -25.40 -13.68 28.70
C ARG A 48 -26.58 -13.10 27.92
N LEU A 49 -27.72 -13.80 27.87
CA LEU A 49 -28.95 -13.23 27.31
C LEU A 49 -29.42 -12.01 28.10
N CYS A 50 -29.22 -11.96 29.42
CA CYS A 50 -29.55 -10.76 30.20
C CYS A 50 -28.60 -9.62 29.85
N ASP A 51 -27.30 -9.87 29.84
CA ASP A 51 -26.31 -8.84 29.52
C ASP A 51 -26.51 -8.27 28.11
N ASP A 52 -26.78 -9.12 27.12
CA ASP A 52 -26.97 -8.70 25.72
C ASP A 52 -28.29 -7.95 25.48
N LEU A 53 -29.38 -8.31 26.19
CA LEU A 53 -30.70 -7.69 26.03
C LEU A 53 -30.82 -6.32 26.73
N TRP A 54 -30.02 -6.12 27.78
CA TRP A 54 -30.03 -4.92 28.62
C TRP A 54 -28.68 -4.19 28.61
N GLU A 55 -27.78 -4.51 27.68
CA GLU A 55 -26.48 -3.84 27.46
C GLU A 55 -25.65 -3.74 28.76
N GLY A 56 -25.58 -4.84 29.51
CA GLY A 56 -24.84 -4.93 30.77
C GLY A 56 -25.51 -4.28 31.99
N SER A 57 -26.74 -3.75 31.85
CA SER A 57 -27.52 -3.17 32.94
C SER A 57 -28.88 -3.88 33.18
N PRO A 58 -28.88 -5.19 33.48
CA PRO A 58 -30.13 -5.95 33.65
C PRO A 58 -30.92 -5.52 34.91
N PRO A 59 -32.25 -5.39 34.82
CA PRO A 59 -33.08 -5.08 35.98
C PRO A 59 -33.20 -6.26 36.95
N ALA A 60 -33.60 -5.99 38.19
CA ALA A 60 -33.94 -7.03 39.16
C ALA A 60 -35.04 -7.94 38.59
N GLY A 61 -34.72 -9.22 38.34
CA GLY A 61 -35.64 -10.18 37.70
C GLY A 61 -35.46 -10.38 36.18
N ALA A 62 -34.35 -9.89 35.59
CA ALA A 62 -34.00 -10.12 34.18
C ALA A 62 -34.06 -11.60 33.76
N VAL A 63 -33.50 -12.50 34.57
CA VAL A 63 -33.52 -13.96 34.32
C VAL A 63 -34.96 -14.49 34.22
N SER A 64 -35.87 -14.06 35.10
CA SER A 64 -37.30 -14.41 35.04
C SER A 64 -37.98 -13.88 33.77
N SER A 65 -37.58 -12.69 33.33
CA SER A 65 -38.05 -12.09 32.07
C SER A 65 -37.57 -12.89 30.86
N VAL A 66 -36.31 -13.31 30.83
CA VAL A 66 -35.75 -14.21 29.80
C VAL A 66 -36.52 -15.52 29.74
N HIS A 67 -36.72 -16.21 30.88
CA HIS A 67 -37.52 -17.44 30.93
C HIS A 67 -38.93 -17.24 30.38
N SER A 68 -39.56 -16.11 30.72
CA SER A 68 -40.89 -15.75 30.26
C SER A 68 -40.95 -15.48 28.76
N HIS A 69 -39.92 -14.86 28.18
CA HIS A 69 -39.80 -14.66 26.73
C HIS A 69 -39.56 -15.98 25.99
N ILE A 70 -38.67 -16.85 26.49
CA ILE A 70 -38.41 -18.19 25.93
C ILE A 70 -39.69 -19.04 25.90
N SER A 71 -40.46 -19.05 26.99
CA SER A 71 -41.70 -19.81 27.08
C SER A 71 -42.73 -19.35 26.03
N ARG A 72 -42.88 -18.04 25.84
CA ARG A 72 -43.78 -17.48 24.83
C ARG A 72 -43.28 -17.72 23.40
N LEU A 73 -41.97 -17.62 23.14
CA LEU A 73 -41.39 -17.95 21.84
C LEU A 73 -41.63 -19.41 21.48
N ARG A 74 -41.48 -20.35 22.42
CA ARG A 74 -41.81 -21.76 22.21
C ARG A 74 -43.25 -21.98 21.79
N ALA A 75 -44.20 -21.29 22.43
CA ALA A 75 -45.61 -21.40 22.07
C ALA A 75 -45.91 -20.88 20.65
N VAL A 76 -45.18 -19.85 20.21
CA VAL A 76 -45.36 -19.22 18.89
C VAL A 76 -44.65 -20.02 17.78
N LEU A 77 -43.42 -20.48 18.03
CA LEU A 77 -42.61 -21.20 17.04
C LEU A 77 -43.03 -22.67 16.89
N GLU A 78 -43.69 -23.25 17.89
CA GLU A 78 -44.14 -24.65 17.88
C GLU A 78 -45.61 -24.77 18.33
N PRO A 79 -46.58 -24.24 17.56
CA PRO A 79 -47.99 -24.19 17.98
C PRO A 79 -48.64 -25.58 18.17
N GLY A 80 -48.11 -26.62 17.50
CA GLY A 80 -48.55 -28.02 17.63
C GLY A 80 -47.95 -28.79 18.81
N ARG A 81 -47.14 -28.15 19.68
CA ARG A 81 -46.44 -28.80 20.78
C ARG A 81 -47.38 -29.11 21.95
N ALA A 82 -47.32 -30.32 22.50
CA ALA A 82 -47.98 -30.66 23.75
C ALA A 82 -47.46 -29.76 24.89
N ARG A 83 -48.35 -29.19 25.73
CA ARG A 83 -48.04 -28.19 26.80
C ARG A 83 -46.88 -28.54 27.75
N ARG A 84 -46.37 -29.79 27.78
CA ARG A 84 -45.24 -30.26 28.60
C ARG A 84 -44.14 -31.01 27.82
N GLY A 85 -44.22 -31.16 26.50
CA GLY A 85 -43.18 -31.83 25.70
C GLY A 85 -41.92 -30.97 25.61
N GLN A 86 -40.74 -31.53 25.31
CA GLN A 86 -39.52 -30.74 25.03
C GLN A 86 -39.66 -29.98 23.71
N GLY A 87 -39.13 -28.75 23.61
CA GLY A 87 -39.15 -27.98 22.37
C GLY A 87 -38.04 -28.42 21.45
N THR A 88 -38.34 -28.59 20.17
CA THR A 88 -37.40 -29.06 19.13
C THR A 88 -36.74 -27.90 18.39
N VAL A 89 -37.43 -26.76 18.28
CA VAL A 89 -36.90 -25.53 17.66
C VAL A 89 -36.10 -24.69 18.66
N LEU A 90 -36.60 -24.52 19.90
CA LEU A 90 -35.90 -23.78 20.95
C LEU A 90 -35.64 -24.69 22.15
N VAL A 91 -34.41 -25.19 22.23
CA VAL A 91 -33.95 -26.21 23.18
C VAL A 91 -33.33 -25.54 24.41
N SER A 92 -33.62 -26.08 25.59
CA SER A 92 -32.92 -25.69 26.83
C SER A 92 -31.99 -26.83 27.22
N GLY A 93 -30.73 -26.50 27.48
CA GLY A 93 -29.72 -27.42 27.97
C GLY A 93 -28.96 -26.83 29.17
N PRO A 94 -28.02 -27.59 29.75
CA PRO A 94 -27.21 -27.13 30.88
C PRO A 94 -26.34 -25.91 30.55
N ALA A 95 -25.97 -25.72 29.28
CA ALA A 95 -25.19 -24.58 28.80
C ALA A 95 -26.04 -23.33 28.47
N GLY A 96 -27.37 -23.43 28.49
CA GLY A 96 -28.27 -22.32 28.14
C GLY A 96 -29.33 -22.68 27.11
N TYR A 97 -29.67 -21.72 26.24
CA TYR A 97 -30.69 -21.86 25.20
C TYR A 97 -30.07 -21.95 23.82
N THR A 98 -30.58 -22.87 23.02
CA THR A 98 -30.15 -23.09 21.64
C THR A 98 -31.35 -23.01 20.71
N LEU A 99 -31.23 -22.25 19.64
CA LEU A 99 -32.22 -22.23 18.56
C LEU A 99 -31.75 -23.16 17.43
N ASN A 100 -32.51 -24.22 17.19
CA ASN A 100 -32.35 -25.11 16.04
C ASN A 100 -33.08 -24.52 14.84
N ALA A 101 -32.39 -23.61 14.14
CA ALA A 101 -32.85 -23.02 12.89
C ALA A 101 -31.85 -23.40 11.78
N PRO A 102 -32.08 -24.50 11.04
CA PRO A 102 -31.19 -24.91 9.96
C PRO A 102 -30.96 -23.77 8.95
N PRO A 103 -29.78 -23.70 8.29
CA PRO A 103 -29.45 -22.60 7.39
C PRO A 103 -30.51 -22.36 6.30
N GLU A 104 -31.10 -23.43 5.74
CA GLU A 104 -32.12 -23.34 4.69
C GLU A 104 -33.43 -22.64 5.13
N THR A 105 -33.62 -22.45 6.45
CA THR A 105 -34.77 -21.77 7.02
C THR A 105 -34.55 -20.28 7.24
N ARG A 106 -33.41 -19.71 6.82
CA ARG A 106 -33.08 -18.29 6.97
C ARG A 106 -32.99 -17.60 5.61
N ASP A 107 -33.58 -16.41 5.48
CA ASP A 107 -33.46 -15.58 4.27
C ASP A 107 -32.01 -15.12 4.03
N SER A 108 -31.24 -14.88 5.10
CA SER A 108 -29.81 -14.53 5.01
C SER A 108 -28.97 -15.61 4.33
N THR A 109 -29.15 -16.87 4.70
CA THR A 109 -28.45 -17.99 4.06
C THR A 109 -28.87 -18.14 2.60
N ARG A 110 -30.17 -18.03 2.30
CA ARG A 110 -30.66 -18.08 0.90
C ARG A 110 -30.07 -16.95 0.05
N PHE A 111 -29.93 -15.76 0.62
CA PHE A 111 -29.29 -14.65 -0.05
C PHE A 111 -27.81 -14.94 -0.34
N GLU A 112 -27.06 -15.48 0.62
CA GLU A 112 -25.66 -15.86 0.42
C GLU A 112 -25.47 -16.95 -0.66
N GLU A 113 -26.34 -17.96 -0.65
CA GLU A 113 -26.39 -19.00 -1.67
C GLU A 113 -26.71 -18.42 -3.05
N SER A 114 -27.68 -17.52 -3.12
CA SER A 114 -28.07 -16.82 -4.35
C SER A 114 -26.91 -16.00 -4.93
N VAL A 115 -26.19 -15.23 -4.10
CA VAL A 115 -25.02 -14.46 -4.55
C VAL A 115 -23.89 -15.38 -5.03
N THR A 116 -23.68 -16.51 -4.35
CA THR A 116 -22.67 -17.52 -4.76
C THR A 116 -23.05 -18.14 -6.10
N HIS A 117 -24.30 -18.56 -6.27
CA HIS A 117 -24.80 -19.15 -7.50
C HIS A 117 -24.78 -18.16 -8.67
N ALA A 118 -25.14 -16.89 -8.44
CA ALA A 118 -25.05 -15.84 -9.44
C ALA A 118 -23.62 -15.62 -9.95
N ARG A 119 -22.60 -15.69 -9.08
CA ARG A 119 -21.18 -15.63 -9.50
C ARG A 119 -20.78 -16.82 -10.36
N GLU A 120 -21.23 -18.01 -10.01
CA GLU A 120 -20.97 -19.22 -10.80
C GLU A 120 -21.58 -19.11 -12.19
N LEU A 121 -22.84 -18.68 -12.28
CA LEU A 121 -23.55 -18.45 -13.54
C LEU A 121 -22.84 -17.38 -14.39
N LEU A 122 -22.38 -16.29 -13.78
CA LEU A 122 -21.59 -15.25 -14.46
C LEU A 122 -20.28 -15.83 -15.02
N SER A 123 -19.56 -16.63 -14.24
CA SER A 123 -18.30 -17.25 -14.68
C SER A 123 -18.48 -18.23 -15.85
N GLN A 124 -19.69 -18.79 -16.00
CA GLN A 124 -20.10 -19.66 -17.11
C GLN A 124 -20.63 -18.87 -18.32
N GLY A 125 -20.67 -17.53 -18.25
CA GLY A 125 -21.22 -16.67 -19.30
C GLY A 125 -22.76 -16.68 -19.38
N ARG A 126 -23.45 -17.25 -18.38
CA ARG A 126 -24.92 -17.33 -18.32
C ARG A 126 -25.49 -16.05 -17.71
N LEU A 127 -25.38 -14.95 -18.46
CA LEU A 127 -25.68 -13.61 -17.95
C LEU A 127 -27.14 -13.42 -17.51
N GLU A 128 -28.10 -13.96 -18.26
CA GLU A 128 -29.53 -13.84 -17.91
C GLU A 128 -29.87 -14.57 -16.61
N ASP A 129 -29.36 -15.79 -16.45
CA ASP A 129 -29.55 -16.58 -15.23
C ASP A 129 -28.85 -15.92 -14.03
N ALA A 130 -27.62 -15.42 -14.23
CA ALA A 130 -26.86 -14.72 -13.18
C ALA A 130 -27.59 -13.47 -12.69
N ARG A 131 -28.18 -12.70 -13.62
CA ARG A 131 -29.01 -11.54 -13.30
C ARG A 131 -30.25 -11.93 -12.52
N HIS A 132 -31.00 -12.93 -13.00
CA HIS A 132 -32.22 -13.37 -12.34
C HIS A 132 -31.94 -13.83 -10.91
N GLU A 133 -30.86 -14.58 -10.72
CA GLU A 133 -30.43 -15.06 -9.42
C GLU A 133 -30.07 -13.90 -8.47
N VAL A 134 -29.16 -13.00 -8.88
CA VAL A 134 -28.74 -11.88 -8.00
C VAL A 134 -29.87 -10.90 -7.70
N GLU A 135 -30.76 -10.61 -8.67
CA GLU A 135 -31.94 -9.77 -8.44
C GLU A 135 -32.94 -10.43 -7.48
N SER A 136 -33.13 -11.75 -7.59
CA SER A 136 -33.98 -12.51 -6.67
C SER A 136 -33.43 -12.50 -5.24
N GLY A 137 -32.12 -12.70 -5.07
CA GLY A 137 -31.44 -12.60 -3.79
C GLY A 137 -31.56 -11.20 -3.18
N LEU A 138 -31.28 -10.15 -3.96
CA LEU A 138 -31.43 -8.76 -3.52
C LEU A 138 -32.89 -8.43 -3.14
N GLY A 139 -33.87 -9.06 -3.80
CA GLY A 139 -35.29 -8.93 -3.49
C GLY A 139 -35.72 -9.49 -2.13
N LEU A 140 -34.87 -10.29 -1.46
CA LEU A 140 -35.13 -10.77 -0.10
C LEU A 140 -34.97 -9.67 0.97
N TRP A 141 -34.26 -8.59 0.64
CA TRP A 141 -33.99 -7.48 1.55
C TRP A 141 -35.23 -6.60 1.74
N ARG A 142 -35.70 -6.50 2.98
CA ARG A 142 -36.85 -5.69 3.42
C ARG A 142 -36.46 -4.42 4.16
N GLY A 143 -35.17 -4.21 4.42
CA GLY A 143 -34.65 -3.07 5.17
C GLY A 143 -33.15 -3.20 5.47
N ALA A 144 -32.70 -2.57 6.56
CA ALA A 144 -31.36 -2.79 7.11
C ALA A 144 -31.27 -4.19 7.76
N ALA A 145 -30.13 -4.86 7.64
CA ALA A 145 -29.90 -6.15 8.27
C ALA A 145 -30.17 -6.10 9.79
N LEU A 146 -30.88 -7.11 10.30
CA LEU A 146 -31.21 -7.25 11.72
C LEU A 146 -31.75 -5.96 12.37
N ALA A 147 -32.66 -5.26 11.69
CA ALA A 147 -33.08 -3.90 12.07
C ALA A 147 -33.52 -3.75 13.54
N ASP A 148 -34.11 -4.79 14.15
CA ASP A 148 -34.53 -4.75 15.56
C ASP A 148 -33.36 -4.79 16.57
N ALA A 149 -32.17 -5.19 16.11
CA ALA A 149 -30.95 -5.31 16.89
C ALA A 149 -29.86 -4.31 16.46
N ALA A 150 -30.19 -3.30 15.66
CA ALA A 150 -29.23 -2.37 15.06
C ALA A 150 -28.29 -1.69 16.07
N ASN A 151 -28.77 -1.41 17.28
CA ASN A 151 -28.00 -0.72 18.32
C ASN A 151 -27.36 -1.68 19.35
N HIS A 152 -27.42 -3.00 19.13
CA HIS A 152 -26.91 -3.97 20.08
C HIS A 152 -25.55 -4.54 19.65
N ALA A 153 -24.57 -4.50 20.54
CA ALA A 153 -23.18 -4.89 20.26
C ALA A 153 -23.04 -6.32 19.72
N PHE A 154 -23.85 -7.27 20.21
CA PHE A 154 -23.82 -8.66 19.74
C PHE A 154 -24.17 -8.81 18.25
N ALA A 155 -24.94 -7.87 17.68
CA ALA A 155 -25.39 -7.92 16.29
C ALA A 155 -24.45 -7.18 15.32
N ALA A 156 -23.59 -6.29 15.82
CA ALA A 156 -22.77 -5.40 15.00
C ALA A 156 -21.92 -6.13 13.95
N ARG A 157 -21.28 -7.24 14.35
CA ARG A 157 -20.47 -8.08 13.43
C ARG A 157 -21.31 -8.70 12.33
N GLU A 158 -22.49 -9.22 12.67
CA GLU A 158 -23.37 -9.90 11.72
C GLU A 158 -24.06 -8.93 10.78
N ILE A 159 -24.48 -7.76 11.27
CA ILE A 159 -24.98 -6.65 10.44
C ILE A 159 -23.93 -6.25 9.41
N SER A 160 -22.69 -6.01 9.87
CA SER A 160 -21.59 -5.61 8.99
C SER A 160 -21.31 -6.67 7.91
N ARG A 161 -21.32 -7.96 8.29
CA ARG A 161 -21.13 -9.07 7.36
C ARG A 161 -22.22 -9.12 6.29
N LEU A 162 -23.50 -9.02 6.69
CA LEU A 162 -24.62 -9.09 5.75
C LEU A 162 -24.68 -7.89 4.81
N GLU A 163 -24.46 -6.68 5.31
CA GLU A 163 -24.43 -5.47 4.48
C GLU A 163 -23.24 -5.48 3.51
N GLU A 164 -22.08 -6.03 3.90
CA GLU A 164 -20.95 -6.22 2.98
C GLU A 164 -21.31 -7.17 1.81
N ILE A 165 -22.01 -8.27 2.11
CA ILE A 165 -22.49 -9.20 1.07
C ILE A 165 -23.54 -8.52 0.19
N ARG A 166 -24.40 -7.66 0.75
CA ARG A 166 -25.36 -6.84 0.00
C ARG A 166 -24.67 -5.93 -1.00
N MET A 167 -23.61 -5.24 -0.56
CA MET A 167 -22.82 -4.37 -1.43
C MET A 167 -22.19 -5.17 -2.55
N ALA A 168 -21.54 -6.30 -2.25
CA ALA A 168 -20.95 -7.18 -3.24
C ALA A 168 -21.97 -7.76 -4.24
N ALA A 169 -23.21 -8.03 -3.80
CA ALA A 169 -24.30 -8.47 -4.68
C ALA A 169 -24.77 -7.35 -5.62
N GLY A 170 -24.84 -6.11 -5.13
CA GLY A 170 -25.13 -4.95 -5.97
C GLY A 170 -24.05 -4.72 -7.04
N GLU A 171 -22.78 -4.85 -6.66
CA GLU A 171 -21.63 -4.76 -7.58
C GLU A 171 -21.67 -5.86 -8.65
N LEU A 172 -22.02 -7.08 -8.25
CA LEU A 172 -22.24 -8.20 -9.15
C LEU A 172 -23.37 -7.90 -10.15
N ASN A 173 -24.51 -7.39 -9.67
CA ASN A 173 -25.64 -7.03 -10.53
C ASN A 173 -25.26 -5.94 -11.55
N ALA A 174 -24.59 -4.87 -11.09
CA ALA A 174 -24.09 -3.83 -11.98
C ALA A 174 -23.11 -4.37 -13.02
N THR A 175 -22.23 -5.31 -12.64
CA THR A 175 -21.28 -5.96 -13.55
C THR A 175 -22.00 -6.80 -14.61
N VAL A 176 -23.01 -7.59 -14.22
CA VAL A 176 -23.82 -8.38 -15.16
C VAL A 176 -24.53 -7.47 -16.16
N LEU A 177 -25.13 -6.35 -15.68
CA LEU A 177 -25.78 -5.37 -16.54
C LEU A 177 -24.82 -4.70 -17.53
N LEU A 178 -23.59 -4.39 -17.10
CA LEU A 178 -22.54 -3.86 -17.99
C LEU A 178 -22.20 -4.86 -19.11
N GLN A 179 -22.08 -6.15 -18.79
CA GLN A 179 -21.80 -7.19 -19.79
C GLN A 179 -22.99 -7.42 -20.73
N GLN A 180 -24.22 -7.30 -20.24
CA GLN A 180 -25.44 -7.32 -21.04
C GLN A 180 -25.66 -6.04 -21.87
N ARG A 181 -24.80 -5.04 -21.70
CA ARG A 181 -24.89 -3.73 -22.37
C ARG A 181 -26.11 -2.89 -21.95
N GLU A 182 -26.68 -3.17 -20.77
CA GLU A 182 -27.72 -2.35 -20.16
C GLU A 182 -27.10 -1.22 -19.31
N TYR A 183 -26.37 -0.32 -19.98
CA TYR A 183 -25.50 0.67 -19.32
C TYR A 183 -26.25 1.65 -18.41
N ASP A 184 -27.42 2.15 -18.84
CA ASP A 184 -28.20 3.08 -18.01
C ASP A 184 -28.74 2.41 -16.73
N ARG A 185 -29.14 1.14 -16.81
CA ARG A 185 -29.58 0.37 -15.64
C ARG A 185 -28.40 0.07 -14.72
N ALA A 186 -27.23 -0.25 -15.28
CA ALA A 186 -26.00 -0.42 -14.51
C ALA A 186 -25.60 0.87 -13.78
N ALA A 187 -25.72 2.03 -14.44
CA ALA A 187 -25.42 3.33 -13.83
C ALA A 187 -26.36 3.64 -12.66
N LEU A 188 -27.67 3.36 -12.81
CA LEU A 188 -28.64 3.55 -11.73
C LEU A 188 -28.29 2.72 -10.48
N ILE A 189 -28.00 1.43 -10.68
CA ILE A 189 -27.62 0.53 -9.57
C ILE A 189 -26.31 0.98 -8.93
N ALA A 190 -25.30 1.32 -9.74
CA ALA A 190 -24.02 1.77 -9.21
C ALA A 190 -24.13 3.11 -8.44
N GLU A 191 -24.98 4.05 -8.88
CA GLU A 191 -25.24 5.30 -8.17
C GLU A 191 -25.88 5.07 -6.79
N GLU A 192 -26.81 4.11 -6.67
CA GLU A 192 -27.37 3.70 -5.38
C GLU A 192 -26.29 3.14 -4.44
N LEU A 193 -25.36 2.34 -4.96
CA LEU A 193 -24.22 1.81 -4.19
C LEU A 193 -23.31 2.91 -3.68
N THR A 194 -22.99 3.91 -4.51
CA THR A 194 -22.17 5.07 -4.08
C THR A 194 -22.87 5.90 -3.00
N THR A 195 -24.21 5.95 -3.00
CA THR A 195 -24.97 6.67 -1.97
C THR A 195 -24.96 5.91 -0.64
N ARG A 196 -25.03 4.57 -0.68
CA ARG A 196 -25.00 3.72 0.52
C ARG A 196 -23.61 3.57 1.12
N SER A 197 -22.58 3.49 0.30
CA SER A 197 -21.18 3.38 0.73
C SER A 197 -20.31 4.38 -0.05
N PRO A 198 -20.31 5.66 0.37
CA PRO A 198 -19.63 6.72 -0.36
C PRO A 198 -18.11 6.51 -0.49
N LEU A 199 -17.50 5.78 0.44
CA LEU A 199 -16.06 5.50 0.43
C LEU A 199 -15.69 4.21 -0.34
N ARG A 200 -16.65 3.50 -0.93
CA ARG A 200 -16.41 2.24 -1.63
C ARG A 200 -16.06 2.47 -3.11
N GLU A 201 -14.78 2.51 -3.40
CA GLU A 201 -14.24 2.85 -4.72
C GLU A 201 -14.76 1.96 -5.87
N ALA A 202 -14.98 0.66 -5.62
CA ALA A 202 -15.49 -0.28 -6.62
C ALA A 202 -16.88 0.14 -7.17
N ALA A 203 -17.76 0.67 -6.32
CA ALA A 203 -19.06 1.19 -6.74
C ALA A 203 -18.91 2.42 -7.65
N TRP A 204 -17.95 3.31 -7.34
CA TRP A 204 -17.64 4.47 -8.18
C TRP A 204 -17.03 4.06 -9.52
N ALA A 205 -16.15 3.06 -9.54
CA ALA A 205 -15.55 2.53 -10.75
C ALA A 205 -16.63 1.94 -11.69
N LEU A 206 -17.59 1.19 -11.13
CA LEU A 206 -18.74 0.66 -11.88
C LEU A 206 -19.63 1.79 -12.42
N LEU A 207 -19.91 2.82 -11.62
CA LEU A 207 -20.69 3.99 -12.06
C LEU A 207 -20.00 4.73 -13.21
N MET A 208 -18.70 4.98 -13.09
CA MET A 208 -17.91 5.63 -14.14
C MET A 208 -17.90 4.82 -15.44
N ARG A 209 -17.71 3.49 -15.35
CA ARG A 209 -17.79 2.57 -16.50
C ARG A 209 -19.15 2.61 -17.17
N ALA A 210 -20.22 2.55 -16.38
CA ALA A 210 -21.60 2.57 -16.89
C ALA A 210 -21.92 3.90 -17.58
N LEU A 211 -21.56 5.04 -16.99
CA LEU A 211 -21.74 6.36 -17.57
C LEU A 211 -20.95 6.53 -18.87
N TYR A 212 -19.69 6.10 -18.89
CA TYR A 212 -18.86 6.17 -20.09
C TYR A 212 -19.46 5.34 -21.25
N LEU A 213 -19.82 4.07 -20.98
CA LEU A 213 -20.37 3.17 -21.98
C LEU A 213 -21.78 3.59 -22.45
N ALA A 214 -22.54 4.31 -21.61
CA ALA A 214 -23.79 4.96 -21.99
C ALA A 214 -23.60 6.24 -22.83
N GLY A 215 -22.36 6.59 -23.22
CA GLY A 215 -22.07 7.79 -24.01
C GLY A 215 -22.03 9.09 -23.20
N ARG A 216 -21.82 9.01 -21.88
CA ARG A 216 -21.80 10.15 -20.94
C ARG A 216 -20.41 10.35 -20.29
N PRO A 217 -19.30 10.47 -21.06
CA PRO A 217 -17.93 10.53 -20.54
C PRO A 217 -17.70 11.74 -19.62
N ALA A 218 -18.28 12.90 -19.95
CA ALA A 218 -18.17 14.09 -19.12
C ALA A 218 -18.79 13.90 -17.73
N GLU A 219 -19.82 13.07 -17.61
CA GLU A 219 -20.43 12.75 -16.32
C GLU A 219 -19.56 11.78 -15.53
N ALA A 220 -19.00 10.76 -16.19
CA ALA A 220 -18.06 9.83 -15.58
C ALA A 220 -16.84 10.56 -14.97
N LEU A 221 -16.25 11.52 -15.69
CA LEU A 221 -15.14 12.33 -15.19
C LEU A 221 -15.54 13.21 -13.98
N ARG A 222 -16.75 13.77 -13.96
CA ARG A 222 -17.25 14.51 -12.79
C ARG A 222 -17.42 13.61 -11.57
N ARG A 223 -17.82 12.34 -11.75
CA ARG A 223 -17.93 11.39 -10.64
C ARG A 223 -16.57 11.07 -10.03
N TYR A 224 -15.51 10.96 -10.85
CA TYR A 224 -14.14 10.80 -10.35
C TYR A 224 -13.71 11.95 -9.43
N GLU A 225 -13.95 13.20 -9.85
CA GLU A 225 -13.62 14.35 -9.00
C GLU A 225 -14.42 14.35 -7.69
N THR A 226 -15.68 13.90 -7.73
CA THR A 226 -16.54 13.81 -6.54
C THR A 226 -15.93 12.87 -5.50
N ILE A 227 -15.57 11.64 -5.90
CA ILE A 227 -14.98 10.66 -4.99
C ILE A 227 -13.54 11.02 -4.59
N ARG A 228 -12.76 11.64 -5.49
CA ARG A 228 -11.41 12.13 -5.16
C ARG A 228 -11.45 13.16 -4.04
N THR A 229 -12.36 14.13 -4.11
CA THR A 229 -12.56 15.11 -3.04
C THR A 229 -13.05 14.43 -1.77
N LEU A 230 -14.03 13.53 -1.86
CA LEU A 230 -14.56 12.83 -0.69
C LEU A 230 -13.50 11.98 0.04
N LEU A 231 -12.67 11.21 -0.68
CA LEU A 231 -11.58 10.42 -0.09
C LEU A 231 -10.51 11.30 0.53
N ALA A 232 -10.20 12.44 -0.09
CA ALA A 232 -9.25 13.40 0.44
C ALA A 232 -9.77 14.05 1.73
N ASP A 233 -11.05 14.41 1.77
CA ASP A 233 -11.68 15.11 2.90
C ASP A 233 -11.93 14.15 4.09
N GLU A 234 -12.43 12.93 3.84
CA GLU A 234 -12.81 11.98 4.90
C GLU A 234 -11.66 11.09 5.38
N LEU A 235 -10.75 10.69 4.48
CA LEU A 235 -9.70 9.71 4.77
C LEU A 235 -8.28 10.25 4.56
N GLY A 236 -8.11 11.45 4.01
CA GLY A 236 -6.79 11.94 3.58
C GLY A 236 -6.16 11.07 2.50
N ALA A 237 -6.97 10.29 1.78
CA ALA A 237 -6.53 9.29 0.82
C ALA A 237 -6.77 9.76 -0.62
N VAL A 238 -6.01 9.21 -1.56
CA VAL A 238 -6.26 9.37 -3.00
C VAL A 238 -6.99 8.13 -3.53
N PRO A 239 -7.74 8.24 -4.65
CA PRO A 239 -8.32 7.08 -5.32
C PRO A 239 -7.28 5.99 -5.58
N GLY A 240 -7.64 4.75 -5.29
CA GLY A 240 -6.87 3.55 -5.54
C GLY A 240 -6.74 3.20 -7.03
N PRO A 241 -5.86 2.24 -7.36
CA PRO A 241 -5.42 1.98 -8.72
C PRO A 241 -6.54 1.53 -9.67
N GLU A 242 -7.56 0.82 -9.16
CA GLU A 242 -8.69 0.38 -9.98
C GLU A 242 -9.54 1.56 -10.46
N LEU A 243 -9.88 2.49 -9.55
CA LEU A 243 -10.68 3.67 -9.85
C LEU A 243 -9.89 4.69 -10.70
N SER A 244 -8.61 4.92 -10.38
CA SER A 244 -7.72 5.73 -11.21
C SER A 244 -7.51 5.13 -12.59
N GLY A 245 -7.45 3.80 -12.71
CA GLY A 245 -7.39 3.10 -13.99
C GLY A 245 -8.61 3.37 -14.88
N VAL A 246 -9.82 3.36 -14.30
CA VAL A 246 -11.05 3.74 -15.04
C VAL A 246 -10.98 5.20 -15.48
N HIS A 247 -10.54 6.11 -14.62
CA HIS A 247 -10.39 7.52 -14.98
C HIS A 247 -9.47 7.75 -16.18
N VAL A 248 -8.26 7.14 -16.13
CA VAL A 248 -7.30 7.23 -17.23
C VAL A 248 -7.88 6.65 -18.52
N ALA A 249 -8.58 5.51 -18.43
CA ALA A 249 -9.17 4.89 -19.61
C ALA A 249 -10.34 5.69 -20.20
N VAL A 250 -11.12 6.38 -19.37
CA VAL A 250 -12.14 7.35 -19.83
C VAL A 250 -11.49 8.52 -20.55
N LEU A 251 -10.36 9.05 -20.04
CA LEU A 251 -9.61 10.14 -20.69
C LEU A 251 -9.02 9.73 -22.05
N ARG A 252 -8.53 8.49 -22.15
CA ARG A 252 -7.95 7.91 -23.37
C ARG A 252 -9.00 7.39 -24.37
N GLN A 253 -10.26 7.36 -23.96
CA GLN A 253 -11.37 6.79 -24.73
C GLN A 253 -11.19 5.30 -25.06
N ASP A 254 -10.55 4.54 -24.17
CA ASP A 254 -10.13 3.15 -24.40
C ASP A 254 -10.65 2.18 -23.32
N LEU A 255 -11.83 2.45 -22.74
CA LEU A 255 -12.39 1.64 -21.65
C LEU A 255 -13.19 0.43 -22.18
N PRO A 256 -12.68 -0.82 -22.06
CA PRO A 256 -13.44 -2.01 -22.43
C PRO A 256 -14.55 -2.31 -21.41
N ALA A 257 -15.57 -3.06 -21.84
CA ALA A 257 -16.54 -3.66 -20.94
C ALA A 257 -15.83 -4.63 -19.96
N PRO A 258 -16.28 -4.72 -18.69
CA PRO A 258 -15.61 -5.55 -17.70
C PRO A 258 -15.66 -7.04 -18.09
N GLU A 259 -14.50 -7.69 -18.20
CA GLU A 259 -14.38 -9.15 -18.27
C GLU A 259 -14.60 -9.77 -16.88
N PRO A 260 -15.11 -11.03 -16.80
CA PRO A 260 -15.48 -11.63 -15.53
C PRO A 260 -14.28 -11.73 -14.57
N VAL A 261 -14.43 -11.11 -13.39
CA VAL A 261 -13.54 -11.36 -12.25
C VAL A 261 -13.80 -12.78 -11.77
N ARG A 262 -12.81 -13.66 -11.92
CA ARG A 262 -12.87 -15.02 -11.37
C ARG A 262 -12.61 -14.93 -9.86
N PRO A 263 -13.56 -15.29 -8.99
CA PRO A 263 -13.29 -15.30 -7.55
C PRO A 263 -12.25 -16.38 -7.21
N PRO A 264 -11.41 -16.17 -6.18
CA PRO A 264 -10.62 -17.26 -5.61
C PRO A 264 -11.60 -18.32 -5.08
N ALA A 265 -11.38 -19.58 -5.46
CA ALA A 265 -12.28 -20.67 -5.10
C ALA A 265 -12.39 -20.83 -3.56
N PRO A 266 -13.60 -21.04 -3.01
CA PRO A 266 -13.78 -21.32 -1.58
C PRO A 266 -13.12 -22.65 -1.21
N GLN A 267 -12.32 -22.64 -0.15
CA GLN A 267 -11.73 -23.83 0.44
C GLN A 267 -12.83 -24.65 1.13
N ALA A 268 -13.24 -25.76 0.52
CA ALA A 268 -14.14 -26.73 1.13
C ALA A 268 -13.36 -27.80 1.91
N SER A 269 -13.73 -28.00 3.17
CA SER A 269 -13.29 -29.14 3.99
C SER A 269 -13.79 -30.48 3.42
N PRO A 270 -13.01 -31.59 3.53
CA PRO A 270 -13.38 -32.86 2.91
C PRO A 270 -14.23 -33.75 3.81
N GLY A 271 -15.40 -34.15 3.30
CA GLY A 271 -16.25 -35.21 3.85
C GLY A 271 -16.47 -36.34 2.83
N ALA A 272 -15.69 -37.42 2.99
CA ALA A 272 -15.79 -38.78 2.45
C ALA A 272 -16.84 -39.15 1.38
N ARG A 273 -16.38 -39.59 0.18
CA ARG A 273 -16.57 -40.97 -0.36
C ARG A 273 -15.80 -41.20 -1.66
N ALA A 274 -15.41 -42.46 -1.88
CA ALA A 274 -14.35 -42.94 -2.77
C ALA A 274 -14.72 -43.07 -4.26
N ALA A 275 -13.74 -42.85 -5.15
CA ALA A 275 -13.69 -43.26 -6.57
C ALA A 275 -12.21 -43.30 -7.09
N PRO A 276 -11.88 -44.04 -8.18
CA PRO A 276 -10.57 -44.73 -8.42
C PRO A 276 -9.43 -43.87 -9.04
N PRO A 277 -8.21 -44.43 -9.26
CA PRO A 277 -6.97 -43.65 -9.36
C PRO A 277 -6.78 -42.99 -10.73
N ALA A 278 -6.68 -41.66 -10.74
CA ALA A 278 -6.14 -40.91 -11.86
C ALA A 278 -4.77 -40.32 -11.49
N ARG A 279 -3.83 -40.46 -12.42
CA ARG A 279 -2.40 -40.08 -12.35
C ARG A 279 -2.16 -38.67 -11.77
N PRO A 280 -1.00 -38.43 -11.12
CA PRO A 280 -0.72 -37.18 -10.43
C PRO A 280 -0.72 -36.00 -11.41
N ALA A 281 -1.64 -35.06 -11.19
CA ALA A 281 -1.65 -33.75 -11.82
C ALA A 281 -0.50 -32.91 -11.25
N ARG A 282 0.30 -32.33 -12.15
CA ARG A 282 1.32 -31.32 -11.84
C ARG A 282 0.70 -30.15 -11.05
N PRO A 283 1.38 -29.61 -10.03
CA PRO A 283 0.90 -28.41 -9.34
C PRO A 283 0.86 -27.21 -10.31
N ALA A 284 -0.21 -26.42 -10.16
CA ALA A 284 -0.51 -25.25 -10.98
C ALA A 284 0.59 -24.19 -10.87
N ARG A 285 1.05 -23.71 -12.03
CA ARG A 285 1.91 -22.53 -12.14
C ARG A 285 1.16 -21.29 -11.64
N PRO A 286 1.78 -20.39 -10.87
CA PRO A 286 1.24 -19.05 -10.68
C PRO A 286 1.28 -18.32 -12.04
N SER A 287 0.13 -18.19 -12.72
CA SER A 287 0.01 -17.31 -13.89
C SER A 287 -0.28 -15.89 -13.43
N VAL A 288 0.78 -15.16 -13.09
CA VAL A 288 0.81 -13.71 -13.27
C VAL A 288 1.52 -13.49 -14.60
N ILE A 289 1.06 -12.57 -15.45
CA ILE A 289 1.91 -12.08 -16.54
C ILE A 289 3.08 -11.36 -15.85
N ALA A 290 4.12 -12.12 -15.49
CA ALA A 290 5.28 -11.60 -14.80
C ALA A 290 6.02 -10.72 -15.81
N ARG A 291 5.94 -9.41 -15.61
CA ARG A 291 6.82 -8.47 -16.31
C ARG A 291 8.27 -8.93 -16.11
N PRO A 292 9.15 -8.83 -17.12
CA PRO A 292 10.52 -9.33 -17.00
C PRO A 292 11.21 -8.72 -15.79
N LEU A 293 11.97 -9.53 -15.05
CA LEU A 293 12.84 -9.03 -14.00
C LEU A 293 13.94 -8.19 -14.66
N VAL A 294 14.08 -6.94 -14.21
CA VAL A 294 15.14 -6.02 -14.69
C VAL A 294 16.30 -6.03 -13.72
N GLY A 295 17.50 -6.08 -14.28
CA GLY A 295 18.73 -6.28 -13.52
C GLY A 295 18.76 -7.63 -12.80
N ARG A 296 19.67 -7.77 -11.84
CA ARG A 296 19.81 -8.94 -10.95
C ARG A 296 20.28 -10.24 -11.61
N ALA A 297 20.86 -10.17 -12.81
CA ALA A 297 21.36 -11.35 -13.52
C ALA A 297 22.41 -12.13 -12.69
N GLY A 298 23.27 -11.44 -11.95
CA GLY A 298 24.27 -12.07 -11.09
C GLY A 298 23.66 -12.81 -9.90
N GLU A 299 22.69 -12.20 -9.24
CA GLU A 299 21.95 -12.78 -8.10
C GLU A 299 21.14 -14.01 -8.56
N VAL A 300 20.53 -13.93 -9.73
CA VAL A 300 19.80 -15.05 -10.37
C VAL A 300 20.75 -16.20 -10.72
N ALA A 301 21.87 -15.92 -11.38
CA ALA A 301 22.85 -16.94 -11.73
C ALA A 301 23.37 -17.68 -10.49
N ARG A 302 23.67 -16.94 -9.42
CA ARG A 302 24.12 -17.51 -8.15
C ARG A 302 23.04 -18.35 -7.47
N TYR A 303 21.78 -17.96 -7.57
CA TYR A 303 20.66 -18.77 -7.09
C TYR A 303 20.48 -20.07 -7.88
N GLU A 304 20.67 -20.05 -9.20
CA GLU A 304 20.60 -21.24 -10.05
C GLU A 304 21.69 -22.27 -9.72
N GLU A 305 22.91 -21.81 -9.40
CA GLU A 305 23.97 -22.68 -8.88
C GLU A 305 23.55 -23.38 -7.57
N LEU A 306 22.89 -22.65 -6.68
CA LEU A 306 22.41 -23.18 -5.38
C LEU A 306 21.24 -24.15 -5.54
N LEU A 307 20.38 -23.94 -6.54
CA LEU A 307 19.34 -24.91 -6.90
C LEU A 307 19.95 -26.23 -7.40
N GLY A 308 21.01 -26.16 -8.21
CA GLY A 308 21.76 -27.35 -8.64
C GLY A 308 22.33 -28.13 -7.46
N ASP A 309 22.99 -27.43 -6.53
CA ASP A 309 23.49 -28.01 -5.29
C ASP A 309 22.40 -28.68 -4.43
N ALA A 310 21.21 -28.09 -4.39
CA ALA A 310 20.07 -28.62 -3.63
C ALA A 310 19.42 -29.83 -4.29
N ALA A 311 19.40 -29.88 -5.62
CA ALA A 311 18.96 -31.07 -6.35
C ALA A 311 19.82 -32.30 -6.03
N GLU A 312 21.07 -32.10 -5.62
CA GLU A 312 21.98 -33.17 -5.16
C GLU A 312 21.78 -33.56 -3.68
N GLY A 313 20.71 -33.10 -3.04
CA GLY A 313 20.36 -33.50 -1.66
C GLY A 313 21.01 -32.66 -0.57
N ARG A 314 21.51 -31.47 -0.88
CA ARG A 314 22.18 -30.59 0.09
C ARG A 314 21.36 -29.34 0.37
N THR A 315 21.20 -28.96 1.63
CA THR A 315 20.46 -27.75 1.93
C THR A 315 21.28 -26.51 1.61
N ARG A 316 20.64 -25.50 1.00
CA ARG A 316 21.24 -24.20 0.71
C ARG A 316 20.39 -23.07 1.27
N TRP A 317 21.08 -22.09 1.85
CA TRP A 317 20.46 -20.90 2.40
C TRP A 317 20.81 -19.70 1.55
N VAL A 318 19.82 -18.89 1.23
CA VAL A 318 19.95 -17.64 0.49
C VAL A 318 19.40 -16.53 1.35
N LEU A 319 20.22 -15.53 1.65
CA LEU A 319 19.82 -14.36 2.41
C LEU A 319 19.75 -13.18 1.46
N LEU A 320 18.52 -12.78 1.10
CA LEU A 320 18.24 -11.58 0.32
C LEU A 320 18.15 -10.39 1.28
N SER A 321 19.21 -9.58 1.33
CA SER A 321 19.24 -8.36 2.14
C SER A 321 19.15 -7.12 1.27
N GLY A 322 18.68 -6.03 1.83
CA GLY A 322 18.64 -4.72 1.16
C GLY A 322 17.45 -3.90 1.63
N GLU A 323 17.35 -2.69 1.10
CA GLU A 323 16.40 -1.70 1.57
C GLU A 323 14.94 -2.03 1.26
N SER A 324 14.01 -1.39 1.99
CA SER A 324 12.61 -1.39 1.59
C SER A 324 12.47 -0.88 0.14
N GLY A 325 11.71 -1.61 -0.68
CA GLY A 325 11.56 -1.30 -2.11
C GLY A 325 12.69 -1.77 -3.03
N SER A 326 13.75 -2.40 -2.52
CA SER A 326 14.88 -2.90 -3.34
C SER A 326 14.54 -4.08 -4.29
N GLY A 327 13.30 -4.57 -4.26
CA GLY A 327 12.85 -5.68 -5.10
C GLY A 327 13.05 -7.08 -4.52
N LYS A 328 13.34 -7.22 -3.22
CA LYS A 328 13.52 -8.54 -2.54
C LYS A 328 12.37 -9.52 -2.82
N THR A 329 11.13 -9.10 -2.62
CA THR A 329 9.93 -9.93 -2.87
C THR A 329 9.82 -10.30 -4.36
N ARG A 330 10.02 -9.35 -5.28
CA ARG A 330 9.97 -9.62 -6.73
C ARG A 330 11.05 -10.61 -7.16
N LEU A 331 12.26 -10.53 -6.59
CA LEU A 331 13.34 -11.48 -6.83
C LEU A 331 13.02 -12.86 -6.22
N ALA A 332 12.42 -12.90 -5.03
CA ALA A 332 11.94 -14.14 -4.39
C ALA A 332 10.84 -14.82 -5.24
N GLU A 333 9.93 -14.06 -5.85
CA GLU A 333 8.93 -14.55 -6.82
C GLU A 333 9.59 -15.12 -8.08
N GLU A 334 10.62 -14.46 -8.61
CA GLU A 334 11.41 -14.97 -9.74
C GLU A 334 12.08 -16.31 -9.39
N PHE A 335 12.69 -16.39 -8.20
CA PHE A 335 13.32 -17.60 -7.68
C PHE A 335 12.32 -18.74 -7.55
N ALA A 336 11.11 -18.46 -7.04
CA ALA A 336 10.02 -19.41 -6.94
C ALA A 336 9.59 -19.93 -8.33
N SER A 337 9.44 -19.02 -9.31
CA SER A 337 9.06 -19.37 -10.68
C SER A 337 10.08 -20.30 -11.33
N ARG A 338 11.37 -19.97 -11.24
CA ARG A 338 12.47 -20.78 -11.81
C ARG A 338 12.59 -22.15 -11.14
N ALA A 339 12.44 -22.21 -9.82
CA ALA A 339 12.43 -23.47 -9.08
C ALA A 339 11.25 -24.36 -9.48
N ALA A 340 10.06 -23.78 -9.67
CA ALA A 340 8.88 -24.51 -10.12
C ALA A 340 9.07 -25.10 -11.53
N ASP A 341 9.75 -24.40 -12.44
CA ASP A 341 10.10 -24.93 -13.76
C ASP A 341 11.07 -26.12 -13.68
N LEU A 342 11.92 -26.16 -12.65
CA LEU A 342 12.79 -27.30 -12.32
C LEU A 342 12.11 -28.36 -11.42
N ALA A 343 10.78 -28.32 -11.28
CA ALA A 343 9.97 -29.26 -10.51
C ALA A 343 10.26 -29.30 -8.99
N PHE A 344 10.90 -28.26 -8.44
CA PHE A 344 10.95 -28.05 -7.01
C PHE A 344 9.54 -27.76 -6.48
N ARG A 345 9.25 -28.23 -5.28
CA ARG A 345 8.06 -27.79 -4.54
C ARG A 345 8.32 -26.42 -3.95
N VAL A 346 7.43 -25.45 -4.19
CA VAL A 346 7.56 -24.09 -3.64
C VAL A 346 6.68 -23.95 -2.40
N VAL A 347 7.26 -23.44 -1.31
CA VAL A 347 6.55 -23.04 -0.10
C VAL A 347 6.88 -21.59 0.22
N TRP A 348 5.87 -20.80 0.55
CA TRP A 348 6.01 -19.40 0.90
C TRP A 348 5.48 -19.15 2.31
N VAL A 349 6.26 -18.42 3.10
CA VAL A 349 6.00 -18.14 4.51
C VAL A 349 6.33 -16.68 4.77
N ARG A 350 5.51 -15.96 5.53
CA ARG A 350 5.71 -14.55 5.85
C ARG A 350 5.76 -14.32 7.36
N CYS A 351 6.79 -13.61 7.83
CA CYS A 351 6.93 -13.25 9.23
C CYS A 351 6.14 -11.96 9.57
N GLY A 352 5.42 -11.94 10.70
CA GLY A 352 4.84 -10.73 11.27
C GLY A 352 3.35 -10.47 10.98
N ILE A 353 2.48 -11.48 11.10
CA ILE A 353 1.02 -11.27 11.19
C ILE A 353 0.62 -11.35 12.68
N ASP A 354 0.74 -10.24 13.40
CA ASP A 354 -0.33 -9.64 14.25
C ASP A 354 0.22 -8.41 15.00
N THR A 355 -0.58 -7.36 15.03
CA THR A 355 -0.37 -6.17 15.87
C THR A 355 -1.27 -6.29 17.10
N ALA A 356 -0.74 -6.71 18.25
CA ALA A 356 -1.24 -6.34 19.58
C ALA A 356 -0.27 -6.80 20.68
N SER A 357 0.10 -5.83 21.53
CA SER A 357 0.45 -5.87 22.96
C SER A 357 0.83 -7.19 23.65
N ASP A 358 1.90 -7.06 24.44
CA ASP A 358 2.31 -7.85 25.61
C ASP A 358 3.36 -8.96 25.37
N GLU A 359 4.55 -8.73 25.96
CA GLU A 359 5.70 -9.65 25.98
C GLU A 359 5.39 -10.98 26.71
N GLU A 360 4.22 -11.12 27.33
CA GLU A 360 3.77 -12.32 28.04
C GLU A 360 2.96 -13.30 27.14
N GLU A 361 2.39 -12.87 26.01
CA GLU A 361 1.66 -13.75 25.08
C GLU A 361 2.56 -14.51 24.07
N GLU A 362 3.87 -14.21 24.01
CA GLU A 362 4.84 -14.94 23.16
C GLU A 362 4.92 -16.44 23.50
N ALA A 363 4.47 -16.87 24.69
CA ALA A 363 4.48 -18.26 25.13
C ALA A 363 3.28 -19.08 24.64
N GLU A 364 2.11 -18.47 24.43
CA GLU A 364 0.87 -19.18 24.01
C GLU A 364 0.60 -19.13 22.50
N ASN A 365 1.31 -18.27 21.76
CA ASN A 365 1.09 -18.09 20.32
C ASN A 365 1.80 -19.14 19.43
N ASP A 366 1.70 -20.42 19.81
CA ASP A 366 2.18 -21.59 19.05
C ASP A 366 1.46 -21.74 17.69
N ARG A 367 0.43 -20.91 17.42
CA ARG A 367 -0.29 -20.81 16.13
C ARG A 367 0.51 -20.13 15.01
N PHE A 368 1.58 -19.42 15.32
CA PHE A 368 2.39 -18.66 14.35
C PHE A 368 3.85 -19.12 14.28
N ASN A 369 4.12 -20.40 14.55
CA ASN A 369 5.41 -21.00 14.22
C ASN A 369 5.53 -21.11 12.67
N PRO A 370 6.36 -20.31 11.99
CA PRO A 370 6.53 -20.35 10.53
C PRO A 370 7.10 -21.68 10.03
N LEU A 371 7.76 -22.48 10.89
CA LEU A 371 8.14 -23.87 10.58
C LEU A 371 6.95 -24.84 10.78
N GLY A 372 6.04 -24.52 11.70
CA GLY A 372 4.71 -25.14 11.76
C GLY A 372 3.82 -24.77 10.56
N GLN A 373 3.96 -23.55 10.01
CA GLN A 373 3.33 -23.14 8.75
C GLN A 373 4.01 -23.78 7.55
N LEU A 374 5.34 -23.92 7.53
CA LEU A 374 6.09 -24.70 6.53
C LEU A 374 5.60 -26.16 6.53
N LEU A 375 5.45 -26.77 7.71
CA LEU A 375 4.94 -28.13 7.87
C LEU A 375 3.46 -28.25 7.50
N SER A 376 2.62 -27.31 7.91
CA SER A 376 1.19 -27.29 7.53
C SER A 376 1.02 -27.06 6.03
N ALA A 377 1.86 -26.23 5.41
CA ALA A 377 1.86 -25.99 3.97
C ALA A 377 2.38 -27.21 3.19
N LEU A 378 3.38 -27.92 3.71
CA LEU A 378 3.90 -29.14 3.11
C LEU A 378 2.99 -30.36 3.36
N TYR A 379 2.30 -30.40 4.50
CA TYR A 379 1.51 -31.53 5.02
C TYR A 379 0.32 -31.08 5.90
N PRO A 380 -0.80 -30.62 5.30
CA PRO A 380 -1.95 -30.05 6.02
C PRO A 380 -2.67 -31.02 6.98
N GLN A 381 -2.39 -32.31 6.86
CA GLN A 381 -3.10 -33.42 7.52
C GLN A 381 -2.49 -33.79 8.88
N ILE A 382 -1.33 -33.21 9.24
CA ILE A 382 -0.54 -33.63 10.41
C ILE A 382 -0.56 -32.50 11.44
N ARG A 383 -1.05 -32.79 12.65
CA ARG A 383 -0.82 -31.90 13.79
C ARG A 383 0.64 -31.97 14.18
N VAL A 384 1.32 -30.82 14.11
CA VAL A 384 2.71 -30.68 14.54
C VAL A 384 2.72 -30.58 16.06
N GLU A 385 2.63 -31.73 16.73
CA GLU A 385 2.77 -31.84 18.18
C GLU A 385 4.03 -32.69 18.45
N GLY A 386 5.01 -32.14 19.18
CA GLY A 386 6.24 -32.83 19.53
C GLY A 386 7.45 -31.93 19.72
N GLU A 387 8.55 -32.51 20.23
CA GLU A 387 9.82 -31.80 20.41
C GLU A 387 10.43 -31.36 19.07
N PRO A 388 11.08 -30.18 18.99
CA PRO A 388 11.64 -29.63 17.75
C PRO A 388 12.57 -30.59 16.98
N GLU A 389 13.36 -31.41 17.66
CA GLU A 389 14.26 -32.39 17.03
C GLU A 389 13.50 -33.55 16.38
N ALA A 390 12.36 -33.97 16.96
CA ALA A 390 11.51 -34.99 16.37
C ALA A 390 10.85 -34.47 15.09
N ILE A 391 10.40 -33.21 15.13
CA ILE A 391 9.86 -32.49 13.98
C ILE A 391 10.90 -32.37 12.86
N ALA A 392 12.15 -32.02 13.20
CA ALA A 392 13.25 -31.93 12.23
C ALA A 392 13.48 -33.26 11.50
N ARG A 393 13.43 -34.38 12.23
CA ARG A 393 13.65 -35.72 11.66
C ARG A 393 12.54 -36.11 10.67
N ASP A 394 11.28 -35.92 11.05
CA ASP A 394 10.14 -36.20 10.15
C ASP A 394 10.17 -35.28 8.92
N LEU A 395 10.53 -34.01 9.10
CA LEU A 395 10.72 -33.08 7.99
C LEU A 395 11.86 -33.51 7.06
N ALA A 396 12.97 -34.01 7.59
CA ALA A 396 14.10 -34.48 6.78
C ALA A 396 13.71 -35.68 5.90
N GLU A 397 13.03 -36.69 6.45
CA GLU A 397 12.56 -37.85 5.71
C GLU A 397 11.59 -37.48 4.57
N ARG A 398 10.80 -36.43 4.79
CA ARG A 398 9.82 -35.92 3.84
C ARG A 398 10.44 -35.09 2.73
N LEU A 399 11.34 -34.18 3.08
CA LEU A 399 12.09 -33.37 2.13
C LEU A 399 12.97 -34.24 1.22
N ALA A 400 13.47 -35.37 1.72
CA ALA A 400 14.22 -36.33 0.90
C ALA A 400 13.42 -36.88 -0.31
N ARG A 401 12.08 -36.79 -0.32
CA ARG A 401 11.24 -37.32 -1.40
C ARG A 401 11.07 -36.39 -2.59
N GLN A 402 11.23 -35.08 -2.39
CA GLN A 402 11.09 -34.09 -3.45
C GLN A 402 11.88 -32.83 -3.10
N PRO A 403 12.72 -32.32 -4.03
CA PRO A 403 13.41 -31.05 -3.83
C PRO A 403 12.40 -29.92 -3.57
N THR A 404 12.69 -29.10 -2.57
CA THR A 404 11.77 -28.07 -2.07
C THR A 404 12.49 -26.74 -1.93
N ILE A 405 11.83 -25.65 -2.28
CA ILE A 405 12.21 -24.29 -1.90
C ILE A 405 11.24 -23.76 -0.85
N CYS A 406 11.79 -23.18 0.21
CA CYS A 406 11.07 -22.48 1.27
C CYS A 406 11.48 -20.99 1.23
N LEU A 407 10.51 -20.12 0.93
CA LEU A 407 10.69 -18.68 0.94
C LEU A 407 10.13 -18.12 2.24
N ILE A 408 10.99 -17.47 3.04
CA ILE A 408 10.66 -16.86 4.33
C ILE A 408 10.78 -15.34 4.18
N GLU A 409 9.66 -14.67 4.11
CA GLU A 409 9.62 -13.22 3.98
C GLU A 409 9.70 -12.47 5.30
N ASP A 410 10.35 -11.30 5.27
CA ASP A 410 10.41 -10.34 6.37
C ASP A 410 11.03 -10.91 7.66
N LEU A 411 12.14 -11.67 7.54
CA LEU A 411 12.80 -12.37 8.66
C LEU A 411 13.13 -11.45 9.85
N HIS A 412 13.41 -10.18 9.59
CA HIS A 412 13.61 -9.14 10.62
C HIS A 412 12.43 -8.98 11.58
N ARG A 413 11.19 -9.27 11.14
CA ARG A 413 9.98 -9.22 11.96
C ARG A 413 9.75 -10.47 12.79
N ALA A 414 10.61 -11.48 12.69
CA ALA A 414 10.39 -12.76 13.35
C ALA A 414 10.78 -12.73 14.84
N GLY A 415 9.99 -13.37 15.71
CA GLY A 415 10.23 -13.40 17.16
C GLY A 415 11.45 -14.25 17.58
N ARG A 416 11.92 -14.07 18.82
CA ARG A 416 13.16 -14.71 19.35
C ARG A 416 13.11 -16.24 19.34
N ARG A 417 11.96 -16.86 19.66
CA ARG A 417 11.79 -18.32 19.64
C ARG A 417 11.94 -18.88 18.22
N PHE A 418 11.36 -18.21 17.22
CA PHE A 418 11.50 -18.61 15.82
C PHE A 418 12.95 -18.54 15.34
N ARG A 419 13.65 -17.44 15.63
CA ARG A 419 15.06 -17.27 15.24
C ARG A 419 15.93 -18.41 15.78
N ARG A 420 15.73 -18.82 17.04
CA ARG A 420 16.41 -19.97 17.66
C ARG A 420 16.08 -21.29 16.95
N LEU A 421 14.79 -21.56 16.70
CA LEU A 421 14.37 -22.76 15.98
C LEU A 421 14.94 -22.81 14.56
N LEU A 422 14.95 -21.68 13.85
CA LEU A 422 15.49 -21.59 12.49
C LEU A 422 16.98 -21.96 12.45
N GLY A 423 17.77 -21.46 13.40
CA GLY A 423 19.19 -21.82 13.54
C GLY A 423 19.40 -23.32 13.83
N MET A 424 18.54 -23.91 14.68
CA MET A 424 18.56 -25.35 14.95
C MET A 424 18.22 -26.16 13.70
N TYR A 425 17.12 -25.85 13.00
CA TYR A 425 16.71 -26.56 11.80
C TYR A 425 17.71 -26.40 10.65
N ALA A 426 18.37 -25.24 10.54
CA ALA A 426 19.46 -25.05 9.58
C ALA A 426 20.63 -26.03 9.79
N THR A 427 20.82 -26.49 11.03
CA THR A 427 21.82 -27.50 11.37
C THR A 427 21.30 -28.92 11.13
N LEU A 428 20.08 -29.22 11.57
CA LEU A 428 19.49 -30.57 11.50
C LEU A 428 19.08 -30.99 10.10
N LEU A 429 18.69 -30.04 9.25
CA LEU A 429 18.25 -30.28 7.87
C LEU A 429 19.39 -29.99 6.89
N ARG A 430 20.65 -30.26 7.21
CA ARG A 430 21.78 -29.89 6.33
C ARG A 430 21.84 -30.72 5.04
N ASP A 431 21.46 -31.99 5.12
CA ASP A 431 21.65 -32.98 4.05
C ASP A 431 20.30 -33.46 3.48
N VAL A 432 19.46 -32.49 3.09
CA VAL A 432 18.20 -32.73 2.37
C VAL A 432 18.09 -31.79 1.17
N PRO A 433 17.29 -32.11 0.14
CA PRO A 433 17.18 -31.28 -1.06
C PRO A 433 16.28 -30.05 -0.80
N LEU A 434 16.78 -29.09 0.00
CA LEU A 434 16.05 -27.90 0.43
C LEU A 434 16.81 -26.62 0.09
N VAL A 435 16.15 -25.67 -0.56
CA VAL A 435 16.61 -24.28 -0.63
C VAL A 435 15.77 -23.42 0.30
N VAL A 436 16.40 -22.68 1.21
CA VAL A 436 15.72 -21.71 2.06
C VAL A 436 16.14 -20.32 1.64
N VAL A 437 15.18 -19.52 1.17
CA VAL A 437 15.39 -18.12 0.78
C VAL A 437 14.75 -17.23 1.82
N CYS A 438 15.54 -16.44 2.54
CA CYS A 438 15.01 -15.49 3.51
C CYS A 438 15.16 -14.06 2.98
N THR A 439 14.10 -13.26 3.05
CA THR A 439 14.19 -11.81 2.83
C THR A 439 14.35 -11.09 4.16
N THR A 440 15.27 -10.13 4.22
CA THR A 440 15.49 -9.29 5.40
C THR A 440 15.82 -7.87 4.99
N GLN A 441 15.56 -6.93 5.90
CA GLN A 441 16.06 -5.56 5.81
C GLN A 441 17.36 -5.46 6.63
N ASP A 442 18.15 -4.43 6.36
CA ASP A 442 19.29 -4.09 7.20
C ASP A 442 18.77 -3.67 8.58
N THR A 443 19.34 -4.24 9.64
CA THR A 443 18.83 -4.07 11.01
C THR A 443 19.94 -4.17 12.04
N ASP A 444 19.81 -3.38 13.10
CA ASP A 444 20.69 -3.43 14.26
C ASP A 444 20.32 -4.50 15.28
N ASP A 445 19.24 -5.27 15.04
CA ASP A 445 18.80 -6.34 15.93
C ASP A 445 19.92 -7.37 16.14
N VAL A 446 20.43 -7.43 17.37
CA VAL A 446 21.55 -8.31 17.76
C VAL A 446 21.19 -9.78 17.55
N GLY A 447 19.96 -10.18 17.90
CA GLY A 447 19.53 -11.57 17.79
C GLY A 447 19.36 -12.03 16.34
N LEU A 448 18.94 -11.15 15.44
CA LEU A 448 18.94 -11.45 14.00
C LEU A 448 20.37 -11.54 13.47
N ARG A 449 21.27 -10.62 13.85
CA ARG A 449 22.68 -10.66 13.43
C ARG A 449 23.37 -11.95 13.87
N GLU A 450 23.11 -12.43 15.08
CA GLU A 450 23.61 -13.71 15.58
C GLU A 450 23.10 -14.90 14.74
N LEU A 451 21.80 -14.92 14.42
CA LEU A 451 21.23 -15.94 13.55
C LEU A 451 21.85 -15.92 12.14
N LEU A 452 21.96 -14.75 11.52
CA LEU A 452 22.57 -14.62 10.19
C LEU A 452 24.03 -15.10 10.21
N ALA A 453 24.79 -14.74 11.25
CA ALA A 453 26.16 -15.22 11.43
C ALA A 453 26.23 -16.75 11.59
N LEU A 454 25.29 -17.35 12.33
CA LEU A 454 25.16 -18.81 12.46
C LEU A 454 24.85 -19.46 11.10
N LEU A 455 23.89 -18.94 10.34
CA LEU A 455 23.51 -19.46 9.03
C LEU A 455 24.66 -19.41 8.02
N VAL A 456 25.42 -18.31 8.00
CA VAL A 456 26.60 -18.17 7.13
C VAL A 456 27.69 -19.15 7.55
N ARG A 457 28.02 -19.24 8.85
CA ARG A 457 29.13 -20.07 9.34
C ARG A 457 28.83 -21.57 9.30
N GLN A 458 27.63 -21.98 9.67
CA GLN A 458 27.28 -23.39 9.91
C GLN A 458 26.44 -24.00 8.80
N SER A 459 25.65 -23.20 8.06
CA SER A 459 24.66 -23.69 7.10
C SER A 459 24.95 -23.26 5.66
N ARG A 460 26.15 -22.70 5.42
CA ARG A 460 26.64 -22.24 4.11
C ARG A 460 25.68 -21.26 3.43
N ALA A 461 25.11 -20.34 4.22
CA ALA A 461 24.24 -19.32 3.66
C ALA A 461 25.01 -18.38 2.72
N THR A 462 24.43 -18.15 1.55
CA THR A 462 24.90 -17.17 0.58
C THR A 462 24.17 -15.87 0.82
N LEU A 463 24.91 -14.81 1.15
CA LEU A 463 24.38 -13.45 1.24
C LEU A 463 24.33 -12.84 -0.16
N LEU A 464 23.16 -12.35 -0.53
CA LEU A 464 22.89 -11.62 -1.77
C LEU A 464 22.36 -10.22 -1.41
N PRO A 465 23.25 -9.23 -1.23
CA PRO A 465 22.83 -7.86 -0.97
C PRO A 465 22.27 -7.24 -2.26
N LEU A 466 21.05 -6.73 -2.19
CA LEU A 466 20.41 -6.03 -3.29
C LEU A 466 20.72 -4.54 -3.21
N GLY A 467 21.75 -4.13 -3.95
CA GLY A 467 22.10 -2.71 -4.14
C GLY A 467 21.14 -2.00 -5.10
N PRO A 468 21.29 -0.68 -5.31
CA PRO A 468 20.49 0.07 -6.27
C PRO A 468 20.62 -0.47 -7.71
N LEU A 469 19.60 -0.26 -8.53
CA LEU A 469 19.64 -0.49 -9.97
C LEU A 469 20.63 0.48 -10.62
N THR A 470 21.38 0.00 -11.60
CA THR A 470 22.28 0.86 -12.38
C THR A 470 21.49 1.75 -13.35
N VAL A 471 22.13 2.78 -13.92
CA VAL A 471 21.52 3.61 -14.97
C VAL A 471 21.06 2.75 -16.16
N GLU A 472 21.84 1.72 -16.51
CA GLU A 472 21.51 0.79 -17.60
C GLU A 472 20.27 -0.06 -17.27
N ASP A 473 20.16 -0.52 -16.02
CA ASP A 473 18.95 -1.20 -15.54
C ASP A 473 17.72 -0.27 -15.58
N VAL A 474 17.88 1.01 -15.21
CA VAL A 474 16.79 2.00 -15.29
C VAL A 474 16.36 2.22 -16.74
N HIS A 475 17.32 2.31 -17.67
CA HIS A 475 17.02 2.44 -19.09
C HIS A 475 16.26 1.23 -19.64
N GLU A 476 16.67 0.01 -19.25
CA GLU A 476 15.94 -1.21 -19.62
C GLU A 476 14.55 -1.27 -18.99
N LEU A 477 14.40 -0.84 -17.74
CA LEU A 477 13.11 -0.72 -17.06
C LEU A 477 12.16 0.23 -17.81
N MET A 478 12.68 1.37 -18.28
CA MET A 478 11.92 2.30 -19.11
C MET A 478 11.49 1.64 -20.43
N ARG A 479 12.41 0.94 -21.11
CA ARG A 479 12.13 0.26 -22.38
C ARG A 479 11.03 -0.79 -22.25
N LEU A 480 11.04 -1.59 -21.18
CA LEU A 480 9.99 -2.58 -20.91
C LEU A 480 8.64 -1.97 -20.52
N ARG A 481 8.63 -0.69 -20.11
CA ARG A 481 7.43 0.07 -19.75
C ARG A 481 6.90 0.90 -20.91
N SER A 482 7.70 1.13 -21.95
CA SER A 482 7.29 1.82 -23.17
C SER A 482 6.12 1.09 -23.82
N THR A 483 5.14 1.86 -24.28
CA THR A 483 3.99 1.31 -24.99
C THR A 483 4.32 1.14 -26.48
N PRO A 484 3.59 0.27 -27.21
CA PRO A 484 3.73 0.17 -28.67
C PRO A 484 3.48 1.51 -29.39
N PHE A 485 2.75 2.44 -28.76
CA PHE A 485 2.54 3.79 -29.26
C PHE A 485 3.80 4.66 -29.14
N ASP A 486 4.57 4.52 -28.07
CA ASP A 486 5.83 5.24 -27.86
C ASP A 486 6.89 4.81 -28.87
N GLU A 487 6.95 3.50 -29.17
CA GLU A 487 7.81 2.93 -30.22
C GLU A 487 7.42 3.44 -31.62
N LEU A 488 6.11 3.52 -31.93
CA LEU A 488 5.60 3.99 -33.22
C LEU A 488 5.91 5.49 -33.46
N MET A 489 5.96 6.28 -32.40
CA MET A 489 6.26 7.72 -32.44
C MET A 489 7.76 8.04 -32.44
N GLY A 490 8.63 7.02 -32.40
CA GLY A 490 10.09 7.20 -32.32
C GLY A 490 10.54 7.82 -30.98
N SER A 491 9.72 7.66 -29.93
CA SER A 491 9.93 8.23 -28.61
C SER A 491 10.72 7.26 -27.73
N GLU A 492 11.86 6.75 -28.22
CA GLU A 492 12.68 5.86 -27.41
C GLU A 492 13.11 6.55 -26.09
N PRO A 493 13.13 5.80 -24.98
CA PRO A 493 13.53 6.34 -23.69
C PRO A 493 14.96 6.89 -23.79
N ARG A 494 15.12 8.18 -23.48
CA ARG A 494 16.40 8.87 -23.63
C ARG A 494 17.33 8.49 -22.48
N GLU A 495 18.59 8.21 -22.79
CA GLU A 495 19.64 7.96 -21.79
C GLU A 495 19.73 9.06 -20.73
N ARG A 496 19.53 10.33 -21.14
CA ARG A 496 19.47 11.48 -20.23
C ARG A 496 18.33 11.38 -19.20
N GLU A 497 17.17 10.86 -19.60
CA GLU A 497 16.04 10.65 -18.68
C GLU A 497 16.34 9.51 -17.72
N ALA A 498 16.98 8.42 -18.18
CA ALA A 498 17.41 7.32 -17.31
C ALA A 498 18.42 7.79 -16.24
N VAL A 499 19.40 8.62 -16.61
CA VAL A 499 20.34 9.23 -15.67
C VAL A 499 19.61 10.11 -14.64
N ALA A 500 18.67 10.94 -15.09
CA ALA A 500 17.89 11.80 -14.21
C ALA A 500 16.98 11.00 -13.26
N LEU A 501 16.32 9.96 -13.75
CA LEU A 501 15.49 9.06 -12.94
C LEU A 501 16.33 8.24 -11.95
N HIS A 502 17.50 7.76 -12.37
CA HIS A 502 18.44 7.07 -11.49
C HIS A 502 18.90 8.00 -10.37
N ARG A 503 19.24 9.26 -10.68
CA ARG A 503 19.62 10.26 -9.67
C ARG A 503 18.46 10.52 -8.70
N ARG A 504 17.27 10.80 -9.25
CA ARG A 504 16.08 11.16 -8.47
C ARG A 504 15.61 10.03 -7.57
N GLY A 505 15.54 8.80 -8.08
CA GLY A 505 15.10 7.61 -7.35
C GLY A 505 16.23 6.82 -6.69
N GLU A 506 17.48 7.28 -6.79
CA GLU A 506 18.69 6.64 -6.27
C GLU A 506 18.86 5.17 -6.67
N GLY A 507 18.39 4.80 -7.87
CA GLY A 507 18.39 3.41 -8.30
C GLY A 507 17.45 2.50 -7.50
N ASN A 508 16.64 3.01 -6.56
CA ASN A 508 15.66 2.21 -5.83
C ASN A 508 14.51 1.79 -6.78
N PRO A 509 14.31 0.48 -7.05
CA PRO A 509 13.32 0.01 -8.00
C PRO A 509 11.91 0.53 -7.71
N PHE A 510 11.50 0.54 -6.43
CA PHE A 510 10.18 1.02 -6.04
C PHE A 510 10.01 2.50 -6.42
N LEU A 511 10.93 3.37 -5.99
CA LEU A 511 10.84 4.81 -6.28
C LEU A 511 10.83 5.10 -7.78
N ILE A 512 11.70 4.43 -8.55
CA ILE A 512 11.76 4.59 -10.00
C ILE A 512 10.46 4.14 -10.65
N THR A 513 9.91 2.98 -10.25
CA THR A 513 8.65 2.49 -10.82
C THR A 513 7.49 3.43 -10.52
N GLU A 514 7.42 4.00 -9.32
CA GLU A 514 6.37 4.97 -8.96
C GLU A 514 6.49 6.28 -9.75
N ILE A 515 7.72 6.75 -10.02
CA ILE A 515 7.94 7.93 -10.87
C ILE A 515 7.55 7.63 -12.33
N LEU A 516 7.84 6.43 -12.83
CA LEU A 516 7.50 6.05 -14.21
C LEU A 516 6.00 6.00 -14.48
N GLU A 517 5.16 5.85 -13.45
CA GLU A 517 3.69 5.97 -13.58
C GLU A 517 3.23 7.41 -13.88
N LEU A 518 4.07 8.42 -13.65
CA LEU A 518 3.77 9.80 -14.02
C LEU A 518 3.91 10.03 -15.54
N PRO A 519 3.18 11.02 -16.09
CA PRO A 519 3.42 11.54 -17.45
C PRO A 519 4.89 11.96 -17.64
N GLY A 520 5.45 11.74 -18.82
CA GLY A 520 6.89 11.95 -19.08
C GLY A 520 7.42 13.34 -18.72
N ASP A 521 6.61 14.38 -18.94
CA ASP A 521 6.90 15.78 -18.59
C ASP A 521 6.88 16.08 -17.08
N GLN A 522 6.38 15.15 -16.27
CA GLN A 522 6.26 15.27 -14.81
C GLN A 522 7.24 14.36 -14.05
N ARG A 523 8.09 13.60 -14.75
CA ARG A 523 9.02 12.65 -14.13
C ARG A 523 10.29 13.30 -13.59
N THR A 524 10.81 14.29 -14.31
CA THR A 524 12.12 14.91 -14.04
C THR A 524 12.11 16.41 -14.40
N GLY A 525 13.08 17.17 -13.91
CA GLY A 525 13.25 18.58 -14.23
C GLY A 525 12.24 19.51 -13.53
N PRO A 526 12.08 20.77 -14.00
CA PRO A 526 11.27 21.78 -13.30
C PRO A 526 9.77 21.46 -13.20
N GLY A 527 9.25 20.63 -14.10
CA GLY A 527 7.86 20.16 -14.09
C GLY A 527 7.62 18.93 -13.21
N ALA A 528 8.67 18.40 -12.57
CA ALA A 528 8.60 17.15 -11.82
C ALA A 528 7.53 17.20 -10.73
N ARG A 529 6.87 16.05 -10.54
CA ARG A 529 5.88 15.84 -9.49
C ARG A 529 6.32 14.71 -8.57
N LEU A 530 5.79 14.72 -7.35
CA LEU A 530 5.99 13.67 -6.38
C LEU A 530 4.81 12.69 -6.43
N PRO A 531 5.04 11.40 -6.71
CA PRO A 531 4.01 10.38 -6.54
C PRO A 531 3.58 10.28 -5.07
N ALA A 532 2.27 10.08 -4.81
CA ALA A 532 1.75 9.98 -3.45
C ALA A 532 2.36 8.81 -2.63
N SER A 533 2.68 7.71 -3.32
CA SER A 533 3.37 6.55 -2.76
C SER A 533 4.77 6.88 -2.25
N VAL A 534 5.54 7.67 -3.00
CA VAL A 534 6.87 8.18 -2.64
C VAL A 534 6.77 9.09 -1.42
N ILE A 535 5.83 10.04 -1.42
CA ILE A 535 5.57 10.93 -0.27
C ILE A 535 5.31 10.08 0.99
N ARG A 536 4.44 9.06 0.90
CA ARG A 536 4.10 8.20 2.03
C ARG A 536 5.30 7.44 2.59
N VAL A 537 6.15 6.88 1.74
CA VAL A 537 7.33 6.12 2.18
C VAL A 537 8.33 7.04 2.89
N LEU A 538 8.59 8.23 2.33
CA LEU A 538 9.53 9.17 2.92
C LEU A 538 8.98 9.80 4.21
N ARG A 539 7.67 10.09 4.28
CA ARG A 539 7.01 10.52 5.53
C ARG A 539 7.11 9.45 6.62
N ALA A 540 6.91 8.18 6.29
CA ALA A 540 7.05 7.10 7.26
C ALA A 540 8.48 6.96 7.81
N ARG A 541 9.52 7.36 7.05
CA ARG A 541 10.90 7.49 7.55
C ARG A 541 11.02 8.70 8.48
N MET A 542 10.41 9.82 8.11
CA MET A 542 10.42 11.06 8.91
C MET A 542 9.67 10.92 10.24
N ASP A 543 8.58 10.15 10.29
CA ASP A 543 7.79 9.93 11.51
C ASP A 543 8.58 9.20 12.61
N GLN A 544 9.68 8.54 12.26
CA GLN A 544 10.58 7.86 13.19
C GLN A 544 11.67 8.80 13.74
N LEU A 545 11.77 10.02 13.23
CA LEU A 545 12.80 10.99 13.59
C LEU A 545 12.33 11.96 14.68
N ASP A 546 13.27 12.34 15.56
CA ASP A 546 13.03 13.41 16.53
C ASP A 546 12.84 14.77 15.83
N GLN A 547 12.05 15.66 16.43
CA GLN A 547 11.81 17.02 15.93
C GLN A 547 13.10 17.81 15.64
N ARG A 548 14.18 17.55 16.36
CA ARG A 548 15.49 18.21 16.13
C ARG A 548 16.10 17.78 14.80
N VAL A 549 16.01 16.50 14.46
CA VAL A 549 16.47 15.97 13.16
C VAL A 549 15.60 16.55 12.03
N LEU A 550 14.28 16.60 12.23
CA LEU A 550 13.37 17.20 11.24
C LEU A 550 13.69 18.68 10.99
N LYS A 551 13.98 19.47 12.04
CA LYS A 551 14.43 20.87 11.87
C LYS A 551 15.75 20.98 11.10
N MET A 552 16.68 20.04 11.28
CA MET A 552 17.90 19.95 10.48
C MET A 552 17.57 19.77 9.00
N LEU A 553 16.73 18.78 8.69
CA LEU A 553 16.35 18.41 7.34
C LEU A 553 15.57 19.53 6.65
N GLU A 554 14.69 20.23 7.38
CA GLU A 554 13.99 21.41 6.87
C GLU A 554 14.97 22.53 6.48
N ALA A 555 15.94 22.85 7.34
CA ALA A 555 16.96 23.85 7.05
C ALA A 555 17.84 23.43 5.86
N LEU A 556 18.24 22.17 5.81
CA LEU A 556 19.04 21.61 4.72
C LEU A 556 18.29 21.59 3.38
N SER A 557 16.98 21.33 3.41
CA SER A 557 16.15 21.24 2.22
C SER A 557 16.09 22.56 1.44
N VAL A 558 16.19 23.70 2.16
CA VAL A 558 16.21 25.02 1.52
C VAL A 558 17.60 25.44 1.05
N THR A 559 18.68 24.93 1.64
CA THR A 559 20.07 25.33 1.31
C THR A 559 20.68 24.56 0.15
N GLY A 560 20.03 23.51 -0.34
CA GLY A 560 20.47 22.78 -1.54
C GLY A 560 20.61 21.28 -1.36
N GLY A 561 20.47 20.76 -0.14
CA GLY A 561 20.59 19.32 0.15
C GLY A 561 22.00 18.88 0.55
N GLU A 562 23.06 19.62 0.20
CA GLU A 562 24.41 19.38 0.70
C GLU A 562 24.58 19.98 2.10
N LEU A 563 25.09 19.17 3.03
CA LEU A 563 25.24 19.55 4.42
C LEU A 563 26.46 20.44 4.62
N ASP A 564 26.22 21.72 4.86
CA ASP A 564 27.21 22.68 5.34
C ASP A 564 27.00 22.95 6.84
N PRO A 565 27.89 22.45 7.72
CA PRO A 565 27.79 22.65 9.16
C PRO A 565 27.75 24.11 9.60
N GLU A 566 28.52 24.99 8.94
CA GLU A 566 28.60 26.41 9.32
C GLU A 566 27.29 27.13 8.98
N LEU A 567 26.73 26.82 7.80
CA LEU A 567 25.47 27.37 7.36
C LEU A 567 24.28 26.90 8.22
N LEU A 568 24.22 25.60 8.57
CA LEU A 568 23.15 25.05 9.40
C LEU A 568 23.14 25.62 10.82
N VAL A 569 24.33 25.82 11.42
CA VAL A 569 24.45 26.49 12.73
C VAL A 569 23.98 27.95 12.64
N GLY A 570 24.34 28.66 11.57
CA GLY A 570 23.94 30.06 11.35
C GLY A 570 22.43 30.27 11.17
N ILE A 571 21.71 29.28 10.63
CA ILE A 571 20.24 29.28 10.49
C ILE A 571 19.54 29.15 11.86
N ARG A 572 20.29 28.97 12.97
CA ARG A 572 19.85 28.80 14.37
C ARG A 572 18.90 27.61 14.57
N ALA A 573 19.03 26.59 13.72
CA ALA A 573 18.28 25.36 13.87
C ALA A 573 18.90 24.45 14.94
N ILE A 574 20.25 24.39 15.04
CA ILE A 574 21.03 23.34 15.72
C ILE A 574 22.37 23.88 16.24
N THR A 575 22.90 23.32 17.33
CA THR A 575 24.25 23.62 17.86
C THR A 575 25.32 22.70 17.25
N ARG A 576 26.58 23.15 17.18
CA ARG A 576 27.68 22.35 16.62
C ARG A 576 27.91 21.02 17.37
N GLU A 577 27.66 21.00 18.67
CA GLU A 577 27.82 19.83 19.54
C GLU A 577 26.76 18.75 19.26
N GLU A 578 25.56 19.16 18.83
CA GLU A 578 24.45 18.25 18.52
C GLU A 578 24.46 17.77 17.06
N LEU A 579 25.17 18.45 16.16
CA LEU A 579 25.07 18.20 14.72
C LEU A 579 25.42 16.76 14.34
N LEU A 580 26.47 16.17 14.93
CA LEU A 580 26.90 14.81 14.60
C LEU A 580 25.82 13.76 14.92
N SER A 581 25.19 13.84 16.10
CA SER A 581 24.14 12.88 16.47
C SER A 581 22.88 13.03 15.64
N LEU A 582 22.57 14.25 15.17
CA LEU A 582 21.46 14.48 14.26
C LEU A 582 21.75 13.96 12.85
N ILE A 583 23.00 14.08 12.37
CA ILE A 583 23.45 13.48 11.11
C ILE A 583 23.34 11.96 11.18
N ASP A 584 23.86 11.34 12.24
CA ASP A 584 23.80 9.88 12.42
C ASP A 584 22.35 9.39 12.37
N ALA A 585 21.44 10.05 13.08
CA ALA A 585 20.02 9.70 13.06
C ALA A 585 19.39 9.84 11.67
N ALA A 586 19.73 10.90 10.93
CA ALA A 586 19.23 11.11 9.57
C ALA A 586 19.80 10.11 8.56
N VAL A 587 21.06 9.70 8.70
CA VAL A 587 21.70 8.67 7.88
C VAL A 587 21.06 7.30 8.15
N ILE A 588 20.85 6.95 9.43
CA ILE A 588 20.17 5.71 9.83
C ILE A 588 18.74 5.67 9.27
N ALA A 589 18.01 6.79 9.30
CA ALA A 589 16.68 6.90 8.72
C ALA A 589 16.68 7.01 7.18
N ARG A 590 17.85 6.99 6.53
CA ARG A 590 18.01 7.10 5.07
C ARG A 590 17.37 8.39 4.52
N MET A 591 17.56 9.48 5.26
CA MET A 591 17.24 10.86 4.88
C MET A 591 18.49 11.64 4.45
N LEU A 592 19.68 11.12 4.77
CA LEU A 592 20.97 11.60 4.31
C LEU A 592 21.83 10.42 3.85
N ASP A 593 22.63 10.66 2.81
CA ASP A 593 23.63 9.75 2.31
C ASP A 593 25.03 10.37 2.39
N TRP A 594 26.03 9.50 2.50
CA TRP A 594 27.43 9.89 2.41
C TRP A 594 27.94 9.63 1.00
N GLU A 595 28.41 10.67 0.33
CA GLU A 595 29.11 10.56 -0.94
C GLU A 595 30.62 10.69 -0.72
N GLU A 596 31.36 9.63 -1.06
CA GLU A 596 32.82 9.65 -1.04
C GLU A 596 33.37 10.54 -2.16
N GLY A 597 34.31 11.42 -1.81
CA GLY A 597 35.05 12.22 -2.77
C GLY A 597 36.01 11.37 -3.60
N ALA A 598 36.43 11.92 -4.74
CA ALA A 598 37.28 11.21 -5.73
C ALA A 598 38.63 10.71 -5.18
N ASP A 599 39.09 11.25 -4.05
CA ASP A 599 40.34 10.86 -3.37
C ASP A 599 40.13 9.88 -2.20
N GLY A 600 38.88 9.52 -1.88
CA GLY A 600 38.50 8.62 -0.79
C GLY A 600 38.83 9.13 0.61
N ARG A 601 39.26 10.40 0.75
CA ARG A 601 39.68 11.00 2.03
C ARG A 601 38.72 12.06 2.52
N MET A 602 38.01 12.71 1.61
CA MET A 602 36.95 13.67 1.90
C MET A 602 35.63 13.13 1.36
N GLY A 603 34.53 13.58 1.92
CA GLY A 603 33.20 13.30 1.42
C GLY A 603 32.21 14.31 1.96
N ARG A 604 30.97 14.21 1.48
CA ARG A 604 29.89 15.15 1.82
C ARG A 604 28.63 14.38 2.15
N TYR A 605 27.83 14.93 3.08
CA TYR A 605 26.50 14.43 3.34
C TYR A 605 25.51 15.12 2.40
N LEU A 606 24.71 14.33 1.70
CA LEU A 606 23.71 14.80 0.76
C LEU A 606 22.34 14.29 1.17
N MET A 607 21.37 15.19 1.15
CA MET A 607 19.97 14.84 1.20
C MET A 607 19.50 14.44 -0.19
N PRO A 608 18.95 13.23 -0.37
CA PRO A 608 18.45 12.84 -1.68
C PRO A 608 17.36 13.75 -2.23
N GLU A 609 17.27 13.83 -3.56
CA GLU A 609 16.37 14.76 -4.27
C GLU A 609 14.91 14.58 -3.84
N LEU A 610 14.40 13.34 -3.83
CA LEU A 610 13.03 13.06 -3.40
C LEU A 610 12.80 13.35 -1.92
N ALA A 611 13.77 13.03 -1.05
CA ALA A 611 13.68 13.34 0.37
C ALA A 611 13.57 14.85 0.59
N ARG A 612 14.40 15.62 -0.11
CA ARG A 612 14.39 17.08 -0.10
C ARG A 612 13.05 17.63 -0.59
N GLU A 613 12.55 17.13 -1.71
CA GLU A 613 11.26 17.57 -2.27
C GLU A 613 10.09 17.28 -1.34
N VAL A 614 10.06 16.11 -0.69
CA VAL A 614 9.01 15.78 0.29
C VAL A 614 9.07 16.71 1.50
N VAL A 615 10.26 16.99 2.03
CA VAL A 615 10.40 17.95 3.13
C VAL A 615 9.93 19.34 2.70
N LEU A 616 10.31 19.80 1.50
CA LEU A 616 9.84 21.09 0.97
C LEU A 616 8.33 21.13 0.72
N HIS A 617 7.76 20.01 0.29
CA HIS A 617 6.31 19.86 0.06
C HIS A 617 5.52 19.95 1.37
N ASP A 618 6.07 19.45 2.48
CA ASP A 618 5.40 19.44 3.79
C ASP A 618 5.56 20.77 4.56
N LEU A 619 6.48 21.63 4.12
CA LEU A 619 6.64 22.96 4.67
C LEU A 619 5.49 23.89 4.23
N THR A 620 4.92 24.60 5.20
CA THR A 620 4.01 25.71 4.89
C THR A 620 4.77 26.83 4.16
N PRO A 621 4.10 27.64 3.31
CA PRO A 621 4.74 28.76 2.62
C PRO A 621 5.46 29.72 3.57
N ALA A 622 4.84 30.03 4.72
CA ALA A 622 5.42 30.92 5.73
C ALA A 622 6.70 30.31 6.35
N ARG A 623 6.70 29.03 6.68
CA ARG A 623 7.89 28.36 7.26
C ARG A 623 9.03 28.29 6.26
N ARG A 624 8.73 27.97 4.99
CA ARG A 624 9.72 27.99 3.90
C ARG A 624 10.32 29.38 3.70
N GLN A 625 9.50 30.44 3.71
CA GLN A 625 9.96 31.82 3.63
C GLN A 625 10.87 32.20 4.80
N MET A 626 10.50 31.82 6.04
CA MET A 626 11.33 32.06 7.23
C MET A 626 12.70 31.38 7.14
N LEU A 627 12.73 30.13 6.68
CA LEU A 627 13.98 29.37 6.49
C LEU A 627 14.88 30.01 5.43
N HIS A 628 14.32 30.45 4.30
CA HIS A 628 15.08 31.18 3.29
C HIS A 628 15.62 32.53 3.81
N ALA A 629 14.84 33.28 4.61
CA ALA A 629 15.32 34.50 5.26
C ALA A 629 16.47 34.21 6.25
N ALA A 630 16.38 33.10 6.98
CA ALA A 630 17.45 32.67 7.88
C ALA A 630 18.71 32.24 7.12
N ALA A 631 18.56 31.50 6.03
CA ALA A 631 19.67 31.09 5.17
C ALA A 631 20.40 32.29 4.56
N ALA A 632 19.67 33.30 4.08
CA ALA A 632 20.26 34.54 3.57
C ALA A 632 21.10 35.27 4.62
N ARG A 633 20.61 35.36 5.87
CA ARG A 633 21.36 35.98 6.97
C ARG A 633 22.63 35.19 7.29
N ALA A 634 22.52 33.87 7.43
CA ALA A 634 23.65 32.99 7.74
C ALA A 634 24.74 33.06 6.66
N LEU A 635 24.37 32.99 5.37
CA LEU A 635 25.30 33.17 4.25
C LEU A 635 25.97 34.56 4.26
N GLY A 636 25.26 35.58 4.73
CA GLY A 636 25.80 36.93 4.88
C GLY A 636 26.85 37.06 5.98
N GLU A 637 26.90 36.14 6.95
CA GLU A 637 27.89 36.15 8.03
C GLU A 637 29.18 35.39 7.66
N LEU A 638 29.12 34.49 6.67
CA LEU A 638 30.27 33.71 6.20
C LEU A 638 31.30 34.56 5.45
N PRO A 639 32.60 34.19 5.51
CA PRO A 639 33.68 34.92 4.85
C PRO A 639 33.62 34.81 3.31
N HIS A 640 33.09 33.70 2.78
CA HIS A 640 32.91 33.47 1.34
C HIS A 640 31.46 33.76 0.93
N ARG A 641 31.12 35.04 0.81
CA ARG A 641 29.77 35.49 0.43
C ARG A 641 29.58 35.33 -1.08
N HIS A 642 28.54 34.60 -1.48
CA HIS A 642 28.07 34.54 -2.87
C HIS A 642 26.81 35.41 -3.01
N PRO A 643 26.91 36.66 -3.53
CA PRO A 643 25.79 37.59 -3.64
C PRO A 643 24.58 37.00 -4.37
N ALA A 644 24.79 36.22 -5.44
CA ALA A 644 23.72 35.56 -6.16
C ALA A 644 22.94 34.56 -5.28
N GLN A 645 23.64 33.73 -4.51
CA GLN A 645 23.01 32.75 -3.61
C GLN A 645 22.20 33.44 -2.50
N ILE A 646 22.76 34.50 -1.89
CA ILE A 646 22.05 35.32 -0.90
C ILE A 646 20.79 35.94 -1.51
N SER A 647 20.89 36.51 -2.72
CA SER A 647 19.75 37.11 -3.41
C SER A 647 18.65 36.09 -3.74
N ARG A 648 18.99 34.87 -4.16
CA ARG A 648 17.98 33.79 -4.36
C ARG A 648 17.21 33.51 -3.07
N HIS A 649 17.90 33.42 -1.94
CA HIS A 649 17.27 33.21 -0.65
C HIS A 649 16.40 34.39 -0.19
N LEU A 650 16.86 35.62 -0.39
CA LEU A 650 16.06 36.80 -0.06
C LEU A 650 14.78 36.87 -0.93
N MET A 651 14.89 36.59 -2.23
CA MET A 651 13.74 36.51 -3.13
C MET A 651 12.74 35.42 -2.71
N ALA A 652 13.25 34.24 -2.33
CA ALA A 652 12.41 33.12 -1.87
C ALA A 652 11.78 33.38 -0.48
N ALA A 653 12.35 34.27 0.33
CA ALA A 653 11.74 34.74 1.58
C ALA A 653 10.53 35.68 1.35
N GLY A 654 10.44 36.29 0.16
CA GLY A 654 9.29 37.07 -0.29
C GLY A 654 8.94 38.22 0.68
N PRO A 655 7.71 38.27 1.23
CA PRO A 655 7.21 39.41 2.01
C PRO A 655 7.89 39.60 3.37
N LEU A 656 8.75 38.66 3.80
CA LEU A 656 9.52 38.80 5.05
C LEU A 656 10.73 39.72 4.92
N VAL A 657 11.06 40.16 3.71
CA VAL A 657 12.20 41.04 3.41
C VAL A 657 11.67 42.36 2.85
N ALA A 658 12.22 43.49 3.31
CA ALA A 658 11.85 44.79 2.78
C ALA A 658 12.20 44.88 1.28
N ARG A 659 11.34 45.51 0.48
CA ARG A 659 11.54 45.65 -0.97
C ARG A 659 12.88 46.29 -1.32
N ASP A 660 13.29 47.32 -0.57
CA ASP A 660 14.57 48.00 -0.79
C ASP A 660 15.77 47.07 -0.58
N ASP A 661 15.69 46.16 0.41
CA ASP A 661 16.72 45.16 0.65
C ASP A 661 16.80 44.13 -0.49
N LEU A 662 15.65 43.74 -1.05
CA LEU A 662 15.57 42.86 -2.22
C LEU A 662 16.19 43.50 -3.47
N VAL A 663 15.88 44.78 -3.71
CA VAL A 663 16.45 45.55 -4.83
C VAL A 663 17.96 45.66 -4.67
N ALA A 664 18.43 46.07 -3.48
CA ALA A 664 19.85 46.22 -3.22
C ALA A 664 20.61 44.87 -3.33
N ALA A 665 19.99 43.77 -2.92
CA ALA A 665 20.56 42.44 -3.07
C ALA A 665 20.62 42.00 -4.54
N ALA A 666 19.55 42.20 -5.31
CA ALA A 666 19.49 41.88 -6.73
C ALA A 666 20.54 42.67 -7.54
N LEU A 667 20.73 43.96 -7.24
CA LEU A 667 21.78 44.78 -7.85
C LEU A 667 23.18 44.22 -7.57
N ARG A 668 23.51 43.92 -6.29
CA ARG A 668 24.81 43.33 -5.91
C ARG A 668 25.06 41.96 -6.56
N ALA A 669 24.01 41.14 -6.70
CA ALA A 669 24.09 39.87 -7.41
C ALA A 669 24.37 40.08 -8.90
N GLY A 670 23.66 41.00 -9.55
CA GLY A 670 23.88 41.35 -10.94
C GLY A 670 25.28 41.88 -11.22
N GLU A 671 25.79 42.78 -10.37
CA GLU A 671 27.16 43.30 -10.43
C GLU A 671 28.19 42.18 -10.31
N ARG A 672 28.05 41.31 -9.30
CA ARG A 672 28.99 40.21 -9.11
C ARG A 672 28.96 39.20 -10.26
N CYS A 673 27.78 38.82 -10.76
CA CYS A 673 27.68 37.95 -11.93
C CYS A 673 28.28 38.62 -13.18
N ALA A 674 28.16 39.95 -13.32
CA ALA A 674 28.77 40.67 -14.42
C ALA A 674 30.31 40.69 -14.32
N ASP A 675 30.85 40.86 -13.11
CA ASP A 675 32.28 40.79 -12.81
C ASP A 675 32.84 39.39 -13.06
N ASP A 676 32.08 38.35 -12.73
CA ASP A 676 32.41 36.93 -12.98
C ASP A 676 32.11 36.49 -14.44
N GLU A 677 31.85 37.43 -15.35
CA GLU A 677 31.53 37.22 -16.78
C GLU A 677 30.27 36.36 -17.07
N GLN A 678 29.45 36.11 -16.06
CA GLN A 678 28.17 35.39 -16.15
C GLN A 678 27.05 36.33 -16.61
N HIS A 679 27.20 36.87 -17.81
CA HIS A 679 26.34 37.95 -18.33
C HIS A 679 24.86 37.57 -18.46
N GLY A 680 24.55 36.29 -18.67
CA GLY A 680 23.17 35.79 -18.69
C GLY A 680 22.49 35.92 -17.33
N GLU A 681 23.16 35.43 -16.27
CA GLU A 681 22.65 35.51 -14.91
C GLU A 681 22.62 36.96 -14.39
N ALA A 682 23.63 37.76 -14.75
CA ALA A 682 23.67 39.19 -14.44
C ALA A 682 22.44 39.93 -14.97
N ALA A 683 22.04 39.68 -16.22
CA ALA A 683 20.85 40.28 -16.82
C ALA A 683 19.58 39.93 -16.04
N VAL A 684 19.43 38.66 -15.65
CA VAL A 684 18.27 38.19 -14.87
C VAL A 684 18.20 38.94 -13.53
N TRP A 685 19.30 39.10 -12.81
CA TRP A 685 19.32 39.82 -11.54
C TRP A 685 18.98 41.31 -11.69
N PHE A 686 19.49 41.97 -12.73
CA PHE A 686 19.15 43.36 -13.00
C PHE A 686 17.68 43.56 -13.40
N ASP A 687 17.07 42.62 -14.15
CA ASP A 687 15.64 42.66 -14.45
C ASP A 687 14.80 42.52 -13.17
N HIS A 688 15.19 41.64 -12.24
CA HIS A 688 14.52 41.50 -10.95
C HIS A 688 14.62 42.79 -10.12
N ALA A 689 15.80 43.42 -10.07
CA ALA A 689 15.97 44.71 -9.40
C ALA A 689 15.06 45.79 -10.00
N ALA A 690 14.97 45.86 -11.34
CA ALA A 690 14.12 46.80 -12.04
C ALA A 690 12.62 46.56 -11.82
N ALA A 691 12.20 45.31 -11.64
CA ALA A 691 10.80 44.96 -11.39
C ALA A 691 10.36 45.28 -9.96
N LEU A 692 11.28 45.24 -9.00
CA LEU A 692 11.00 45.45 -7.58
C LEU A 692 11.14 46.89 -7.10
N ALA A 693 11.99 47.69 -7.77
CA ALA A 693 12.28 49.06 -7.36
C ALA A 693 11.05 49.97 -7.50
N ASP A 694 10.74 50.76 -6.48
CA ASP A 694 9.67 51.76 -6.54
C ASP A 694 10.18 53.13 -7.07
N ASP A 695 11.49 53.40 -7.01
CA ASP A 695 12.13 54.60 -7.55
C ASP A 695 12.38 54.49 -9.07
N PRO A 696 11.78 55.35 -9.91
CA PRO A 696 11.98 55.34 -11.36
C PRO A 696 13.45 55.49 -11.82
N ALA A 697 14.29 56.18 -11.05
CA ALA A 697 15.70 56.33 -11.37
C ALA A 697 16.45 54.99 -11.24
N VAL A 698 16.19 54.27 -10.14
CA VAL A 698 16.75 52.94 -9.88
C VAL A 698 16.23 51.92 -10.89
N GLN A 699 14.94 51.97 -11.24
CA GLN A 699 14.37 51.12 -12.31
C GLN A 699 15.08 51.34 -13.65
N ALA A 700 15.29 52.60 -14.04
CA ALA A 700 15.94 52.95 -15.31
C ALA A 700 17.42 52.57 -15.34
N GLU A 701 18.12 52.67 -14.21
CA GLU A 701 19.50 52.21 -14.06
C GLU A 701 19.61 50.68 -14.17
N ALA A 702 18.79 49.95 -13.42
CA ALA A 702 18.76 48.50 -13.46
C ALA A 702 18.42 47.95 -14.87
N ARG A 703 17.45 48.54 -15.58
CA ARG A 703 17.15 48.17 -16.97
C ARG A 703 18.33 48.39 -17.92
N ARG A 704 19.04 49.52 -17.77
CA ARG A 704 20.25 49.79 -18.57
C ARG A 704 21.35 48.79 -18.29
N ALA A 705 21.53 48.38 -17.04
CA ALA A 705 22.48 47.35 -16.64
C ALA A 705 22.11 45.98 -17.23
N ALA A 706 20.82 45.59 -17.20
CA ALA A 706 20.31 44.36 -17.80
C ALA A 706 20.58 44.31 -19.32
N GLU A 707 20.28 45.39 -20.04
CA GLU A 707 20.58 45.49 -21.47
C GLU A 707 22.07 45.43 -21.78
N ALA A 708 22.91 46.07 -20.94
CA ALA A 708 24.36 46.01 -21.11
C ALA A 708 24.89 44.58 -20.93
N ALA A 709 24.38 43.85 -19.93
CA ALA A 709 24.72 42.45 -19.71
C ALA A 709 24.29 41.57 -20.91
N ARG A 710 23.06 41.72 -21.43
CA ARG A 710 22.60 41.00 -22.64
C ARG A 710 23.46 41.30 -23.87
N ARG A 711 23.88 42.55 -24.06
CA ARG A 711 24.80 42.92 -25.16
C ARG A 711 26.15 42.21 -25.03
N ARG A 712 26.72 42.11 -23.82
CA ARG A 712 27.96 41.39 -23.58
C ARG A 712 27.82 39.87 -23.80
N LEU A 713 26.70 39.27 -23.37
CA LEU A 713 26.40 37.87 -23.66
C LEU A 713 26.36 37.59 -25.18
N ALA A 714 25.67 38.44 -25.94
CA ALA A 714 25.59 38.31 -27.40
C ALA A 714 26.96 38.46 -28.07
N GLN A 715 27.81 39.37 -27.58
CA GLN A 715 29.19 39.52 -28.07
C GLN A 715 30.06 38.30 -27.75
N ALA A 716 29.93 37.73 -26.55
CA ALA A 716 30.65 36.51 -26.17
C ALA A 716 30.22 35.32 -27.04
N GLN A 717 28.93 35.15 -27.31
CA GLN A 717 28.41 34.08 -28.19
C GLN A 717 28.83 34.26 -29.66
N GLN A 718 29.00 35.50 -30.13
CA GLN A 718 29.50 35.80 -31.49
C GLN A 718 31.03 35.64 -31.62
N GLY A 719 31.78 35.71 -30.53
CA GLY A 719 33.23 35.48 -30.50
C GLY A 719 33.65 34.00 -30.48
N ILE A 720 32.76 33.09 -30.08
CA ILE A 720 33.00 31.64 -30.03
C ILE A 720 32.63 31.02 -31.39
N GLY A 721 33.32 31.48 -32.44
CA GLY A 721 33.21 30.98 -33.80
C GLY A 721 34.29 29.94 -34.13
N HIS A 722 34.42 28.87 -33.34
CA HIS A 722 35.04 27.59 -33.76
C HIS A 722 34.63 26.46 -32.79
N PRO A 723 34.43 25.22 -33.27
CA PRO A 723 33.74 24.19 -32.52
C PRO A 723 34.67 23.59 -31.47
N CYS A 724 34.44 23.90 -30.20
CA CYS A 724 34.85 23.05 -29.09
C CYS A 724 33.60 22.36 -28.53
N ASP A 725 33.71 21.04 -28.37
CA ASP A 725 32.72 20.14 -27.79
C ASP A 725 32.07 20.70 -26.52
N PRO A 726 30.75 20.55 -26.33
CA PRO A 726 30.07 20.93 -25.09
C PRO A 726 30.25 19.80 -24.06
N ALA A 727 31.49 19.56 -23.64
CA ALA A 727 31.82 18.70 -22.51
C ALA A 727 32.38 19.58 -21.38
N GLY A 728 31.50 20.11 -20.53
CA GLY A 728 31.90 20.89 -19.36
C GLY A 728 31.02 22.09 -19.01
N MET A 729 29.70 21.92 -18.99
CA MET A 729 28.83 22.77 -18.18
C MET A 729 28.60 22.02 -16.86
N PRO A 730 29.01 22.52 -15.69
CA PRO A 730 28.53 21.96 -14.42
C PRO A 730 27.01 22.12 -14.39
N GLY A 731 26.31 21.04 -14.04
CA GLY A 731 24.86 20.96 -14.03
C GLY A 731 24.26 22.10 -13.21
N ASP A 732 23.42 22.88 -13.86
CA ASP A 732 22.60 23.90 -13.24
C ASP A 732 21.47 23.19 -12.46
N ASP A 733 21.78 22.73 -11.24
CA ASP A 733 20.82 22.17 -10.27
C ASP A 733 19.96 23.30 -9.63
N SER A 734 19.54 24.27 -10.44
CA SER A 734 18.67 25.36 -10.03
C SER A 734 17.23 25.09 -10.46
N GLY A 735 16.54 24.22 -9.70
CA GLY A 735 15.08 24.04 -9.74
C GLY A 735 14.31 25.30 -9.28
N TRP A 736 14.65 26.48 -9.80
CA TRP A 736 14.02 27.75 -9.49
C TRP A 736 12.99 28.08 -10.57
N ALA A 737 11.75 27.64 -10.35
CA ALA A 737 10.57 28.26 -10.97
C ALA A 737 10.11 29.40 -10.05
N GLY A 738 10.67 30.60 -10.23
CA GLY A 738 10.17 31.80 -9.56
C GLY A 738 8.72 32.10 -9.97
N PRO A 739 7.95 32.85 -9.15
CA PRO A 739 6.63 33.30 -9.56
C PRO A 739 6.77 34.22 -10.78
N GLU A 740 6.21 33.80 -11.92
CA GLU A 740 6.06 34.67 -13.09
C GLU A 740 5.36 35.97 -12.66
N PRO A 741 5.85 37.14 -13.10
CA PRO A 741 5.18 38.39 -12.81
C PRO A 741 3.79 38.36 -13.44
N ARG A 742 2.75 38.24 -12.60
CA ARG A 742 1.37 38.49 -13.02
C ARG A 742 1.29 39.96 -13.44
N VAL A 743 1.30 40.18 -14.75
CA VAL A 743 0.90 41.45 -15.33
C VAL A 743 -0.58 41.62 -15.06
N SER A 744 -0.93 42.62 -14.26
CA SER A 744 -2.28 43.14 -14.09
C SER A 744 -2.20 44.65 -14.02
#